data_AF-A0AA35WQ09-F1
#
_entry.id   AF-A0AA35WQ09-F1
#
_cell.length_a   1.000
_cell.length_b   1.000
_cell.length_c   1.000
_cell.angle_alpha   90.00
_cell.angle_beta   90.00
_cell.angle_gamma   90.00
#
_symmetry.space_group_name_H-M   'P 1'
#
loop_
_entity.id
_entity.type
_entity.pdbx_description
1 polymer ?
#
loop_
_entity_poly.entity_id
_entity_poly.type
_entity_poly.pdbx_seq_one_letter_code
_entity_poly.pdbx_strand_id
1 'polypeptide(L)'
;MRSAPALGCLLLHYCGVMSGCSSTVSPVWLKDGELLVSELKTEIGLCAENLSAEGDEAKQADGAERLYDIMMEIWGLEAGEVARRAADIACDEIRLNGGIGDLLKVLCHTKSKELLVLLTRALEQIMVSSNRAYISGHTLFQEIVSTVSRQDVPDLMQYGIGVLENLFKESAGTCHCLIRDGGLNGVIQGCCSTDPVILQHCAAALTNCAMYGSPDCHELMIRCKVEHWLFPLAFSEDNVVKYYALLGVSYLATNERIVDAVMESGTLDLVLPFLRSHNPDKFAASCPSHSHGRSAGWLMRLKPLLVSDCEEARSIAAFHFAMESTIKKKQNKINVFSEIDVVGHLQVAAKKGSKLTALNCCQALRTVCAPLPTYQSWNCSQVGARPGKESQGGVEETFLLHCQHFFTSVNSLVRLWAEDMGLTQLAPQFVTHMVTGSILLDLSVEDILEMGLQSKVQGRWVMQQVLKLRRRADVSFLDPENVSKFLIDIHKDLTVYRVDFARRRITTSFLPHLNQEMLTELGVQSSIDQARILNHIRETCGSVESTDSGSPGSILPLTSRYRKKYDVFISYRREGGSQLASLLKVYLEVRGLSTFLDVTSLGGGKFDEALLTVIRQCLNVVVVLTSNSLQRCIGDKRIEDWLHRELVCALENNTTVVPLCDPNFSWPQEKLLPADLRTLCRLNAVNWSHEYQDATVERLIKFLNLTPVTRRMSMVKCLSTISNS
;
A
#
# COMPACT_ATOMS: atom_id res chain seq x y z
N MET A 1 -25.03 25.59 -21.58
CA MET A 1 -23.90 26.09 -22.39
C MET A 1 -22.74 25.12 -22.25
N ARG A 2 -22.09 24.79 -23.37
CA ARG A 2 -21.37 23.54 -23.63
C ARG A 2 -19.98 23.48 -22.96
N SER A 3 -19.56 22.24 -22.68
CA SER A 3 -18.37 21.75 -21.99
C SER A 3 -17.02 22.19 -22.62
N ALA A 4 -15.98 22.29 -21.77
CA ALA A 4 -14.59 22.57 -22.17
C ALA A 4 -13.59 21.66 -21.40
N PRO A 5 -12.51 21.15 -22.05
CA PRO A 5 -11.56 20.19 -21.49
C PRO A 5 -10.50 20.86 -20.58
N ALA A 6 -10.11 20.22 -19.49
CA ALA A 6 -9.30 20.86 -18.44
C ALA A 6 -7.83 21.14 -18.81
N LEU A 7 -7.29 22.22 -18.25
CA LEU A 7 -5.85 22.50 -18.22
C LEU A 7 -5.19 21.54 -17.22
N GLY A 8 -4.15 20.85 -17.70
CA GLY A 8 -3.32 19.92 -16.94
C GLY A 8 -1.92 20.48 -16.68
N CYS A 9 -1.81 21.76 -16.31
CA CYS A 9 -0.54 22.36 -15.93
C CYS A 9 -0.59 22.82 -14.47
N LEU A 10 0.52 22.63 -13.77
CA LEU A 10 0.80 23.16 -12.43
C LEU A 10 0.80 24.71 -12.36
N LEU A 11 0.36 25.41 -13.41
CA LEU A 11 0.34 26.88 -13.56
C LEU A 11 -0.44 27.63 -12.46
N LEU A 12 -1.29 26.95 -11.70
CA LEU A 12 -1.99 27.54 -10.54
C LEU A 12 -1.08 27.74 -9.31
N HIS A 13 0.18 27.27 -9.31
CA HIS A 13 1.09 27.49 -8.17
C HIS A 13 1.57 28.94 -8.01
N TYR A 14 1.45 29.77 -9.05
CA TYR A 14 1.93 31.16 -9.00
C TYR A 14 0.96 32.16 -8.35
N CYS A 15 -0.29 31.78 -8.05
CA CYS A 15 -1.24 32.70 -7.39
C CYS A 15 -0.96 32.92 -5.88
N GLY A 16 0.01 32.22 -5.28
CA GLY A 16 0.23 32.24 -3.83
C GLY A 16 1.17 33.33 -3.28
N VAL A 17 1.93 34.05 -4.11
CA VAL A 17 3.02 34.92 -3.62
C VAL A 17 2.92 36.39 -4.07
N MET A 18 1.98 36.77 -4.95
CA MET A 18 1.85 38.15 -5.42
C MET A 18 0.80 38.96 -4.63
N SER A 19 0.91 38.97 -3.30
CA SER A 19 0.29 40.02 -2.47
C SER A 19 1.28 41.17 -2.31
N GLY A 20 1.61 41.86 -3.41
CA GLY A 20 2.62 42.91 -3.36
C GLY A 20 3.11 43.42 -4.71
N CYS A 21 2.22 43.83 -5.60
CA CYS A 21 2.59 44.82 -6.63
C CYS A 21 1.43 45.78 -6.89
N SER A 22 1.68 47.02 -6.48
CA SER A 22 0.85 48.20 -6.66
C SER A 22 0.98 48.74 -8.08
N SER A 23 -0.08 48.66 -8.89
CA SER A 23 -0.59 49.75 -9.75
C SER A 23 -1.76 49.24 -10.57
N THR A 24 -2.94 49.80 -10.31
CA THR A 24 -4.23 49.43 -10.91
C THR A 24 -4.38 50.07 -12.28
N VAL A 25 -3.67 49.55 -13.29
CA VAL A 25 -3.98 49.82 -14.70
C VAL A 25 -4.48 48.52 -15.30
N SER A 26 -5.75 48.48 -15.72
CA SER A 26 -6.30 47.33 -16.44
C SER A 26 -5.48 47.11 -17.71
N PRO A 27 -5.10 45.86 -18.05
CA PRO A 27 -4.42 45.57 -19.31
C PRO A 27 -5.19 46.18 -20.48
N VAL A 28 -4.49 46.67 -21.50
CA VAL A 28 -5.12 47.35 -22.65
C VAL A 28 -6.20 46.46 -23.27
N TRP A 29 -5.88 45.17 -23.44
CA TRP A 29 -6.74 44.14 -24.00
C TRP A 29 -7.90 43.67 -23.10
N LEU A 30 -8.07 44.25 -21.90
CA LEU A 30 -9.13 43.92 -20.95
C LEU A 30 -9.85 45.20 -20.50
N LYS A 31 -11.13 45.31 -20.83
CA LYS A 31 -11.97 46.47 -20.47
C LYS A 31 -13.24 46.02 -19.79
N ASP A 32 -13.48 46.54 -18.57
CA ASP A 32 -14.66 46.22 -17.76
C ASP A 32 -14.89 44.71 -17.55
N GLY A 33 -13.82 43.91 -17.57
CA GLY A 33 -13.87 42.44 -17.47
C GLY A 33 -14.16 41.71 -18.78
N GLU A 34 -14.34 42.43 -19.89
CA GLU A 34 -14.51 41.88 -21.23
C GLU A 34 -13.18 41.83 -22.00
N LEU A 35 -12.99 40.76 -22.75
CA LEU A 35 -11.79 40.50 -23.54
C LEU A 35 -11.85 41.23 -24.90
N LEU A 36 -10.93 42.17 -25.11
CA LEU A 36 -10.72 42.85 -26.39
C LEU A 36 -9.77 42.03 -27.27
N VAL A 37 -10.34 41.05 -27.98
CA VAL A 37 -9.59 40.07 -28.78
C VAL A 37 -8.63 40.71 -29.80
N SER A 38 -9.03 41.80 -30.45
CA SER A 38 -8.19 42.49 -31.43
C SER A 38 -6.94 43.08 -30.80
N GLU A 39 -7.06 43.67 -29.61
CA GLU A 39 -5.95 44.31 -28.92
C GLU A 39 -4.99 43.27 -28.35
N LEU A 40 -5.51 42.16 -27.81
CA LEU A 40 -4.68 41.04 -27.38
C LEU A 40 -3.87 40.47 -28.56
N LYS A 41 -4.50 40.30 -29.72
CA LYS A 41 -3.82 39.82 -30.93
C LYS A 41 -2.73 40.77 -31.38
N THR A 42 -2.97 42.07 -31.35
CA THR A 42 -1.96 43.09 -31.68
C THR A 42 -0.76 43.03 -30.73
N GLU A 43 -1.00 42.95 -29.42
CA GLU A 43 0.08 42.85 -28.42
C GLU A 43 0.93 41.57 -28.62
N ILE A 44 0.29 40.43 -28.87
CA ILE A 44 0.99 39.18 -29.15
C ILE A 44 1.71 39.21 -30.51
N GLY A 45 1.14 39.89 -31.50
CA GLY A 45 1.79 40.16 -32.79
C GLY A 45 3.09 40.94 -32.62
N LEU A 46 3.08 42.00 -31.81
CA LEU A 46 4.28 42.78 -31.47
C LEU A 46 5.34 41.91 -30.76
N CYS A 47 4.93 41.03 -29.86
CA CYS A 47 5.85 40.07 -29.23
C CYS A 47 6.52 39.15 -30.28
N ALA A 48 5.75 38.65 -31.25
CA ALA A 48 6.28 37.82 -32.34
C ALA A 48 7.25 38.60 -33.23
N GLU A 49 6.93 39.85 -33.57
CA GLU A 49 7.81 40.73 -34.34
C GLU A 49 9.14 40.98 -33.61
N ASN A 50 9.10 41.28 -32.31
CA ASN A 50 10.28 41.48 -31.48
C ASN A 50 11.15 40.22 -31.37
N LEU A 51 10.54 39.03 -31.26
CA LEU A 51 11.25 37.75 -31.26
C LEU A 51 11.91 37.45 -32.62
N SER A 52 11.34 37.93 -33.72
CA SER A 52 11.87 37.75 -35.07
C SER A 52 13.06 38.68 -35.42
N ALA A 53 13.40 39.63 -34.55
CA ALA A 53 14.45 40.62 -34.79
C ALA A 53 15.86 39.99 -34.73
N GLU A 54 16.30 39.36 -35.83
CA GLU A 54 17.60 38.69 -35.92
C GLU A 54 18.78 39.61 -35.56
N GLY A 55 19.60 39.17 -34.59
CA GLY A 55 20.80 39.89 -34.16
C GLY A 55 20.57 41.01 -33.14
N ASP A 56 19.32 41.29 -32.75
CA ASP A 56 18.97 42.29 -31.74
C ASP A 56 18.49 41.60 -30.45
N GLU A 57 19.45 41.18 -29.60
CA GLU A 57 19.16 40.47 -28.35
C GLU A 57 18.27 41.31 -27.40
N ALA A 58 18.34 42.64 -27.47
CA ALA A 58 17.53 43.52 -26.62
C ALA A 58 16.05 43.49 -27.03
N LYS A 59 15.74 43.53 -28.33
CA LYS A 59 14.36 43.36 -28.81
C LYS A 59 13.84 41.95 -28.55
N GLN A 60 14.68 40.93 -28.73
CA GLN A 60 14.30 39.56 -28.44
C GLN A 60 13.98 39.35 -26.95
N ALA A 61 14.76 39.97 -26.06
CA ALA A 61 14.49 39.98 -24.62
C ALA A 61 13.15 40.68 -24.30
N ASP A 62 12.92 41.87 -24.86
CA ASP A 62 11.68 42.63 -24.67
C ASP A 62 10.44 41.85 -25.17
N GLY A 63 10.54 41.20 -26.34
CA GLY A 63 9.48 40.34 -26.86
C GLY A 63 9.16 39.14 -25.96
N ALA A 64 10.19 38.48 -25.41
CA ALA A 64 10.01 37.35 -24.50
C ALA A 64 9.44 37.78 -23.13
N GLU A 65 9.93 38.89 -22.58
CA GLU A 65 9.45 39.43 -21.30
C GLU A 65 7.99 39.89 -21.41
N ARG A 66 7.66 40.64 -22.48
CA ARG A 66 6.29 41.08 -22.72
C ARG A 66 5.33 39.91 -22.92
N LEU A 67 5.75 38.86 -23.64
CA LEU A 67 4.95 37.64 -23.79
C LEU A 67 4.70 36.97 -22.43
N TYR A 68 5.73 36.87 -21.58
CA TYR A 68 5.58 36.32 -20.24
C TYR A 68 4.61 37.16 -19.39
N ASP A 69 4.75 38.48 -19.40
CA ASP A 69 3.88 39.39 -18.63
C ASP A 69 2.42 39.27 -19.05
N ILE A 70 2.13 39.27 -20.35
CA ILE A 70 0.77 39.08 -20.86
C ILE A 70 0.20 37.75 -20.39
N MET A 71 0.97 36.67 -20.43
CA MET A 71 0.50 35.37 -19.94
C MET A 71 0.26 35.39 -18.42
N MET A 72 1.12 36.03 -17.63
CA MET A 72 0.92 36.17 -16.19
C MET A 72 -0.32 37.01 -15.84
N GLU A 73 -0.56 38.10 -16.57
CA GLU A 73 -1.79 38.90 -16.47
C GLU A 73 -3.03 38.04 -16.78
N ILE A 74 -2.98 37.24 -17.84
CA ILE A 74 -4.08 36.32 -18.22
C ILE A 74 -4.34 35.29 -17.13
N TRP A 75 -3.30 34.63 -16.61
CA TRP A 75 -3.44 33.60 -15.57
C TRP A 75 -3.87 34.16 -14.21
N GLY A 76 -3.63 35.46 -13.97
CA GLY A 76 -4.05 36.17 -12.76
C GLY A 76 -5.52 36.60 -12.72
N LEU A 77 -6.28 36.42 -13.82
CA LEU A 77 -7.69 36.83 -13.88
C LEU A 77 -8.59 35.94 -13.01
N GLU A 78 -9.45 36.56 -12.18
CA GLU A 78 -10.43 35.85 -11.34
C GLU A 78 -11.50 35.12 -12.17
N ALA A 79 -11.83 35.66 -13.35
CA ALA A 79 -12.83 35.09 -14.26
C ALA A 79 -12.22 33.97 -15.13
N GLY A 80 -12.26 32.73 -14.62
CA GLY A 80 -11.60 31.58 -15.26
C GLY A 80 -12.00 31.28 -16.72
N GLU A 81 -13.21 31.64 -17.18
CA GLU A 81 -13.59 31.49 -18.59
C GLU A 81 -12.92 32.53 -19.50
N VAL A 82 -12.82 33.78 -19.04
CA VAL A 82 -12.18 34.88 -19.77
C VAL A 82 -10.68 34.63 -19.83
N ALA A 83 -10.06 34.27 -18.69
CA ALA A 83 -8.66 33.88 -18.58
C ALA A 83 -8.31 32.79 -19.60
N ARG A 84 -9.10 31.72 -19.65
CA ARG A 84 -8.88 30.63 -20.58
C ARG A 84 -8.98 31.06 -22.03
N ARG A 85 -10.03 31.82 -22.39
CA ARG A 85 -10.23 32.28 -23.76
C ARG A 85 -9.09 33.19 -24.20
N ALA A 86 -8.61 34.06 -23.32
CA ALA A 86 -7.45 34.91 -23.58
C ALA A 86 -6.17 34.08 -23.78
N ALA A 87 -5.91 33.09 -22.90
CA ALA A 87 -4.75 32.20 -23.02
C ALA A 87 -4.76 31.39 -24.31
N ASP A 88 -5.91 30.81 -24.69
CA ASP A 88 -6.07 30.05 -25.93
C ASP A 88 -5.78 30.96 -27.15
N ILE A 89 -6.31 32.19 -27.17
CA ILE A 89 -6.07 33.17 -28.24
C ILE A 89 -4.60 33.57 -28.29
N ALA A 90 -3.98 33.93 -27.16
CA ALA A 90 -2.59 34.35 -27.11
C ALA A 90 -1.65 33.23 -27.58
N CYS A 91 -1.86 32.00 -27.11
CA CYS A 91 -1.06 30.83 -27.50
C CYS A 91 -1.24 30.45 -28.98
N ASP A 92 -2.43 30.64 -29.54
CA ASP A 92 -2.67 30.41 -30.96
C ASP A 92 -2.05 31.51 -31.82
N GLU A 93 -2.18 32.77 -31.39
CA GLU A 93 -1.68 33.92 -32.13
C GLU A 93 -0.15 33.92 -32.20
N ILE A 94 0.55 33.67 -31.08
CA ILE A 94 2.02 33.59 -31.08
C ILE A 94 2.54 32.44 -31.96
N ARG A 95 1.77 31.34 -32.07
CA ARG A 95 2.11 30.19 -32.93
C ARG A 95 1.88 30.52 -34.41
N LEU A 96 0.75 31.15 -34.74
CA LEU A 96 0.38 31.47 -36.13
C LEU A 96 1.25 32.55 -36.73
N ASN A 97 1.72 33.51 -35.92
CA ASN A 97 2.66 34.56 -36.35
C ASN A 97 4.12 34.10 -36.40
N GLY A 98 4.41 32.81 -36.21
CA GLY A 98 5.77 32.26 -36.26
C GLY A 98 6.63 32.53 -35.02
N GLY A 99 6.12 33.30 -34.05
CA GLY A 99 6.85 33.70 -32.85
C GLY A 99 7.41 32.55 -32.02
N ILE A 100 6.72 31.40 -31.95
CA ILE A 100 7.28 30.19 -31.29
C ILE A 100 8.51 29.68 -32.04
N GLY A 101 8.46 29.61 -33.38
CA GLY A 101 9.58 29.14 -34.18
C GLY A 101 10.81 30.04 -34.01
N ASP A 102 10.62 31.36 -34.00
CA ASP A 102 11.70 32.32 -33.80
C ASP A 102 12.23 32.30 -32.37
N LEU A 103 11.35 32.22 -31.35
CA LEU A 103 11.73 31.99 -29.96
C LEU A 103 12.65 30.76 -29.82
N LEU A 104 12.26 29.63 -30.40
CA LEU A 104 13.03 28.38 -30.32
C LEU A 104 14.39 28.47 -31.03
N LYS A 105 14.47 29.17 -32.17
CA LYS A 105 15.75 29.44 -32.85
C LYS A 105 16.67 30.26 -31.95
N VAL A 106 16.18 31.36 -31.38
CA VAL A 106 16.97 32.22 -30.49
C VAL A 106 17.40 31.45 -29.24
N LEU A 107 16.50 30.67 -28.66
CA LEU A 107 16.77 29.82 -27.49
C LEU A 107 17.99 28.91 -27.70
N CYS A 108 18.09 28.25 -28.86
CA CYS A 108 19.16 27.30 -29.15
C CYS A 108 20.51 27.97 -29.49
N HIS A 109 20.49 29.21 -30.00
CA HIS A 109 21.69 29.88 -30.51
C HIS A 109 22.23 31.00 -29.62
N THR A 110 21.44 31.49 -28.66
CA THR A 110 21.86 32.59 -27.79
C THR A 110 23.04 32.21 -26.90
N LYS A 111 23.98 33.15 -26.74
CA LYS A 111 25.09 33.03 -25.80
C LYS A 111 24.81 33.74 -24.47
N SER A 112 23.80 34.61 -24.44
CA SER A 112 23.40 35.35 -23.25
C SER A 112 22.59 34.44 -22.31
N LYS A 113 23.13 34.23 -21.10
CA LYS A 113 22.45 33.44 -20.05
C LYS A 113 21.14 34.09 -19.60
N GLU A 114 21.08 35.42 -19.59
CA GLU A 114 19.90 36.19 -19.19
C GLU A 114 18.77 36.02 -20.22
N LEU A 115 19.08 36.21 -21.51
CA LEU A 115 18.12 36.00 -22.59
C LEU A 115 17.62 34.55 -22.63
N LEU A 116 18.51 33.58 -22.39
CA LEU A 116 18.15 32.16 -22.29
C LEU A 116 17.08 31.89 -21.22
N VAL A 117 17.23 32.50 -20.03
CA VAL A 117 16.26 32.37 -18.94
C VAL A 117 14.93 33.03 -19.31
N LEU A 118 14.95 34.24 -19.87
CA LEU A 118 13.73 34.96 -20.30
C LEU A 118 12.93 34.17 -21.35
N LEU A 119 13.61 33.64 -22.37
CA LEU A 119 12.98 32.84 -23.42
C LEU A 119 12.39 31.54 -22.87
N THR A 120 13.11 30.85 -21.98
CA THR A 120 12.63 29.59 -21.37
C THR A 120 11.43 29.85 -20.48
N ARG A 121 11.47 30.93 -19.70
CA ARG A 121 10.37 31.38 -18.84
C ARG A 121 9.12 31.70 -19.66
N ALA A 122 9.25 32.45 -20.76
CA ALA A 122 8.13 32.73 -21.66
C ALA A 122 7.58 31.44 -22.33
N LEU A 123 8.48 30.56 -22.78
CA LEU A 123 8.13 29.30 -23.41
C LEU A 123 7.30 28.40 -22.49
N GLU A 124 7.67 28.29 -21.21
CA GLU A 124 6.96 27.49 -20.21
C GLU A 124 5.48 27.89 -20.09
N GLN A 125 5.19 29.20 -20.16
CA GLN A 125 3.84 29.74 -19.98
C GLN A 125 2.90 29.47 -21.17
N ILE A 126 3.46 29.20 -22.36
CA ILE A 126 2.69 28.96 -23.59
C ILE A 126 2.56 27.46 -23.94
N MET A 127 2.83 26.55 -23.00
CA MET A 127 2.87 25.09 -23.22
C MET A 127 1.48 24.40 -23.34
N VAL A 128 0.56 24.98 -24.11
CA VAL A 128 -0.72 24.35 -24.47
C VAL A 128 -0.54 23.16 -25.42
N SER A 129 -1.54 22.29 -25.56
CA SER A 129 -1.44 21.04 -26.37
C SER A 129 -0.99 21.28 -27.81
N SER A 130 -1.54 22.30 -28.48
CA SER A 130 -1.18 22.62 -29.86
C SER A 130 0.27 23.10 -29.98
N ASN A 131 0.77 23.84 -28.98
CA ASN A 131 2.14 24.34 -28.95
C ASN A 131 3.14 23.21 -28.65
N ARG A 132 2.81 22.29 -27.73
CA ARG A 132 3.64 21.10 -27.48
C ARG A 132 3.78 20.21 -28.70
N ALA A 133 2.68 19.96 -29.42
CA ALA A 133 2.72 19.23 -30.68
C ALA A 133 3.67 19.91 -31.68
N TYR A 134 3.55 21.24 -31.84
CA TYR A 134 4.43 22.04 -32.69
C TYR A 134 5.92 21.93 -32.29
N ILE A 135 6.23 22.11 -31.00
CA ILE A 135 7.61 22.03 -30.47
C ILE A 135 8.17 20.62 -30.67
N SER A 136 7.39 19.57 -30.40
CA SER A 136 7.83 18.18 -30.54
C SER A 136 8.11 17.75 -31.98
N GLY A 137 7.46 18.39 -32.95
CA GLY A 137 7.70 18.20 -34.38
C GLY A 137 8.75 19.15 -34.97
N HIS A 138 9.33 20.04 -34.16
CA HIS A 138 10.28 21.04 -34.64
C HIS A 138 11.64 20.41 -34.97
N THR A 139 12.31 20.92 -36.00
CA THR A 139 13.61 20.39 -36.46
C THR A 139 14.71 20.50 -35.40
N LEU A 140 14.63 21.51 -34.54
CA LEU A 140 15.57 21.76 -33.43
C LEU A 140 15.20 21.01 -32.14
N PHE A 141 14.26 20.07 -32.13
CA PHE A 141 13.76 19.45 -30.89
C PHE A 141 14.87 18.90 -29.98
N GLN A 142 15.84 18.16 -30.54
CA GLN A 142 16.97 17.62 -29.78
C GLN A 142 17.81 18.74 -29.12
N GLU A 143 18.06 19.83 -29.84
CA GLU A 143 18.84 20.97 -29.36
C GLU A 143 18.09 21.77 -28.30
N ILE A 144 16.78 21.91 -28.45
CA ILE A 144 15.88 22.49 -27.44
C ILE A 144 15.98 21.68 -26.15
N VAL A 145 15.85 20.36 -26.22
CA VAL A 145 15.94 19.46 -25.05
C VAL A 145 17.31 19.59 -24.37
N SER A 146 18.39 19.58 -25.15
CA SER A 146 19.75 19.78 -24.61
C SER A 146 19.90 21.15 -23.94
N THR A 147 19.29 22.19 -24.50
CA THR A 147 19.39 23.57 -24.02
C THR A 147 18.62 23.78 -22.72
N VAL A 148 17.36 23.32 -22.63
CA VAL A 148 16.55 23.46 -21.41
C VAL A 148 17.00 22.52 -20.28
N SER A 149 17.80 21.50 -20.60
CA SER A 149 18.38 20.57 -19.62
C SER A 149 19.72 21.03 -19.06
N ARG A 150 20.21 22.21 -19.47
CA ARG A 150 21.50 22.76 -19.05
C ARG A 150 21.54 23.05 -17.55
N GLN A 151 22.68 22.73 -16.95
CA GLN A 151 22.92 22.84 -15.51
C GLN A 151 23.82 24.02 -15.15
N ASP A 152 24.43 24.68 -16.13
CA ASP A 152 25.38 25.78 -15.90
C ASP A 152 24.71 27.13 -15.62
N VAL A 153 23.38 27.17 -15.60
CA VAL A 153 22.55 28.35 -15.34
C VAL A 153 21.49 27.97 -14.29
N PRO A 154 21.70 28.30 -13.01
CA PRO A 154 20.78 27.91 -11.94
C PRO A 154 19.34 28.39 -12.16
N ASP A 155 19.16 29.63 -12.61
CA ASP A 155 17.83 30.24 -12.85
C ASP A 155 17.10 29.58 -14.03
N LEU A 156 17.82 28.89 -14.92
CA LEU A 156 17.23 28.13 -16.01
C LEU A 156 16.60 26.82 -15.53
N MET A 157 17.13 26.22 -14.46
CA MET A 157 16.73 24.88 -14.02
C MET A 157 15.22 24.79 -13.74
N GLN A 158 14.66 25.78 -13.05
CA GLN A 158 13.23 25.82 -12.72
C GLN A 158 12.36 25.80 -13.98
N TYR A 159 12.57 26.77 -14.88
CA TYR A 159 11.76 26.92 -16.09
C TYR A 159 12.04 25.80 -17.10
N GLY A 160 13.29 25.34 -17.20
CA GLY A 160 13.68 24.24 -18.07
C GLY A 160 13.01 22.93 -17.68
N ILE A 161 12.98 22.58 -16.39
CA ILE A 161 12.26 21.41 -15.89
C ILE A 161 10.75 21.60 -16.09
N GLY A 162 10.20 22.81 -15.93
CA GLY A 162 8.80 23.12 -16.26
C GLY A 162 8.46 22.88 -17.74
N VAL A 163 9.35 23.25 -18.67
CA VAL A 163 9.20 22.94 -20.11
C VAL A 163 9.22 21.42 -20.34
N LEU A 164 10.18 20.70 -19.73
CA LEU A 164 10.27 19.24 -19.84
C LEU A 164 9.04 18.53 -19.27
N GLU A 165 8.55 18.95 -18.09
CA GLU A 165 7.32 18.46 -17.46
C GLU A 165 6.13 18.55 -18.42
N ASN A 166 6.06 19.65 -19.16
CA ASN A 166 5.04 19.86 -20.17
C ASN A 166 5.22 18.97 -21.39
N LEU A 167 6.43 18.85 -21.93
CA LEU A 167 6.72 18.00 -23.10
C LEU A 167 6.48 16.50 -22.83
N PHE A 168 6.70 16.03 -21.60
CA PHE A 168 6.35 14.65 -21.21
C PHE A 168 4.85 14.34 -21.28
N LYS A 169 3.96 15.34 -21.41
CA LYS A 169 2.51 15.15 -21.58
C LYS A 169 2.06 14.98 -23.03
N GLU A 170 2.97 15.04 -24.01
CA GLU A 170 2.61 15.11 -25.41
C GLU A 170 2.26 13.74 -26.01
N SER A 171 3.25 12.87 -26.16
CA SER A 171 3.06 11.54 -26.74
C SER A 171 4.14 10.57 -26.26
N ALA A 172 3.88 9.27 -26.38
CA ALA A 172 4.88 8.25 -26.07
C ALA A 172 6.16 8.40 -26.91
N GLY A 173 6.03 8.80 -28.18
CA GLY A 173 7.18 9.08 -29.05
C GLY A 173 7.99 10.27 -28.56
N THR A 174 7.33 11.35 -28.13
CA THR A 174 7.98 12.53 -27.53
C THR A 174 8.70 12.15 -26.24
N CYS A 175 8.07 11.37 -25.35
CA CYS A 175 8.72 10.86 -24.13
C CYS A 175 9.99 10.08 -24.45
N HIS A 176 9.95 9.20 -25.47
CA HIS A 176 11.12 8.43 -25.88
C HIS A 176 12.26 9.35 -26.36
N CYS A 177 11.96 10.34 -27.21
CA CYS A 177 12.95 11.32 -27.66
C CYS A 177 13.51 12.15 -26.49
N LEU A 178 12.67 12.61 -25.56
CA LEU A 178 13.11 13.35 -24.37
C LEU A 178 14.09 12.55 -23.51
N ILE A 179 13.84 11.25 -23.33
CA ILE A 179 14.75 10.38 -22.56
C ILE A 179 16.07 10.21 -23.32
N ARG A 180 16.00 9.90 -24.63
CA ARG A 180 17.18 9.72 -25.50
C ARG A 180 18.06 10.96 -25.55
N ASP A 181 17.44 12.13 -25.64
CA ASP A 181 18.12 13.41 -25.85
C ASP A 181 18.57 14.06 -24.52
N GLY A 182 18.44 13.35 -23.39
CA GLY A 182 18.98 13.76 -22.08
C GLY A 182 18.03 14.57 -21.19
N GLY A 183 16.79 14.81 -21.62
CA GLY A 183 15.77 15.53 -20.85
C GLY A 183 15.44 14.87 -19.51
N LEU A 184 15.34 13.53 -19.48
CA LEU A 184 15.11 12.79 -18.23
C LEU A 184 16.25 12.99 -17.23
N ASN A 185 17.50 13.07 -17.70
CA ASN A 185 18.65 13.29 -16.83
C ASN A 185 18.62 14.71 -16.22
N GLY A 186 18.17 15.71 -16.97
CA GLY A 186 17.95 17.07 -16.44
C GLY A 186 16.92 17.10 -15.31
N VAL A 187 15.81 16.36 -15.46
CA VAL A 187 14.79 16.21 -14.40
C VAL A 187 15.35 15.49 -13.18
N ILE A 188 16.11 14.41 -13.37
CA ILE A 188 16.73 13.66 -12.27
C ILE A 188 17.71 14.55 -11.47
N GLN A 189 18.49 15.39 -12.16
CA GLN A 189 19.38 16.35 -11.50
C GLN A 189 18.60 17.38 -10.68
N GLY A 190 17.45 17.85 -11.19
CA GLY A 190 16.54 18.72 -10.45
C GLY A 190 15.99 18.10 -9.15
N CYS A 191 15.91 16.76 -9.06
CA CYS A 191 15.48 16.07 -7.84
C CYS A 191 16.45 16.26 -6.66
N CYS A 192 17.69 16.70 -6.92
CA CYS A 192 18.67 17.06 -5.89
C CYS A 192 18.47 18.48 -5.33
N SER A 193 17.55 19.27 -5.87
CA SER A 193 17.29 20.64 -5.40
C SER A 193 16.55 20.65 -4.05
N THR A 194 16.69 21.76 -3.33
CA THR A 194 15.90 22.05 -2.12
C THR A 194 14.72 22.97 -2.40
N ASP A 195 14.60 23.48 -3.63
CA ASP A 195 13.51 24.37 -4.03
C ASP A 195 12.20 23.57 -4.21
N PRO A 196 11.14 23.89 -3.45
CA PRO A 196 9.87 23.18 -3.56
C PRO A 196 9.26 23.26 -4.96
N VAL A 197 9.44 24.36 -5.70
CA VAL A 197 8.90 24.53 -7.05
C VAL A 197 9.61 23.60 -8.04
N ILE A 198 10.94 23.51 -7.94
CA ILE A 198 11.73 22.59 -8.77
C ILE A 198 11.31 21.13 -8.47
N LEU A 199 11.17 20.78 -7.19
CA LEU A 199 10.76 19.43 -6.79
C LEU A 199 9.33 19.07 -7.26
N GLN A 200 8.40 20.04 -7.26
CA GLN A 200 7.06 19.86 -7.83
C GLN A 200 7.12 19.56 -9.32
N HIS A 201 7.86 20.35 -10.10
CA HIS A 201 8.04 20.09 -11.53
C HIS A 201 8.74 18.76 -11.78
N CYS A 202 9.74 18.38 -10.96
CA CYS A 202 10.41 17.10 -11.10
C CYS A 202 9.45 15.92 -10.86
N ALA A 203 8.71 15.92 -9.75
CA ALA A 203 7.77 14.85 -9.43
C ALA A 203 6.69 14.73 -10.52
N ALA A 204 6.17 15.86 -11.02
CA ALA A 204 5.19 15.88 -12.08
C ALA A 204 5.78 15.42 -13.43
N ALA A 205 7.01 15.80 -13.78
CA ALA A 205 7.68 15.39 -15.00
C ALA A 205 7.93 13.88 -15.03
N LEU A 206 8.44 13.31 -13.93
CA LEU A 206 8.64 11.86 -13.79
C LEU A 206 7.31 11.10 -13.89
N THR A 207 6.26 11.63 -13.25
CA THR A 207 4.93 11.03 -13.32
C THR A 207 4.32 11.11 -14.72
N ASN A 208 4.46 12.24 -15.40
CA ASN A 208 4.02 12.40 -16.78
C ASN A 208 4.79 11.45 -17.70
N CYS A 209 6.10 11.30 -17.52
CA CYS A 209 6.90 10.33 -18.27
C CYS A 209 6.38 8.89 -18.09
N ALA A 210 5.98 8.51 -16.87
CA ALA A 210 5.35 7.20 -16.63
C ALA A 210 3.93 7.10 -17.22
N MET A 211 3.11 8.15 -17.13
CA MET A 211 1.72 8.10 -17.59
C MET A 211 1.55 8.17 -19.12
N TYR A 212 2.45 8.87 -19.80
CA TYR A 212 2.40 9.12 -21.25
C TYR A 212 3.46 8.33 -22.03
N GLY A 213 4.47 7.76 -21.35
CA GLY A 213 5.48 6.91 -21.95
C GLY A 213 4.95 5.56 -22.41
N SER A 214 5.70 4.92 -23.31
CA SER A 214 5.48 3.51 -23.67
C SER A 214 6.14 2.58 -22.64
N PRO A 215 5.84 1.27 -22.66
CA PRO A 215 6.59 0.30 -21.86
C PRO A 215 8.12 0.38 -22.05
N ASP A 216 8.59 0.74 -23.24
CA ASP A 216 10.04 0.94 -23.50
C ASP A 216 10.57 2.17 -22.74
N CYS A 217 9.78 3.25 -22.65
CA CYS A 217 10.13 4.40 -21.82
C CYS A 217 10.25 3.99 -20.35
N HIS A 218 9.38 3.11 -19.85
CA HIS A 218 9.47 2.61 -18.47
C HIS A 218 10.78 1.85 -18.23
N GLU A 219 11.19 0.99 -19.16
CA GLU A 219 12.48 0.30 -19.08
C GLU A 219 13.66 1.28 -19.05
N LEU A 220 13.61 2.35 -19.87
CA LEU A 220 14.62 3.41 -19.84
C LEU A 220 14.61 4.20 -18.52
N MET A 221 13.44 4.49 -17.95
CA MET A 221 13.32 5.16 -16.65
C MET A 221 13.99 4.34 -15.54
N ILE A 222 13.82 3.02 -15.54
CA ILE A 222 14.50 2.12 -14.58
C ILE A 222 16.01 2.06 -14.82
N ARG A 223 16.46 2.10 -16.08
CA ARG A 223 17.91 2.21 -16.38
C ARG A 223 18.50 3.51 -15.84
N CYS A 224 17.73 4.59 -15.85
CA CYS A 224 18.11 5.87 -15.23
C CYS A 224 17.84 5.93 -13.71
N LYS A 225 17.44 4.83 -13.07
CA LYS A 225 17.18 4.73 -11.62
C LYS A 225 16.10 5.66 -11.10
N VAL A 226 15.09 5.97 -11.93
CA VAL A 226 13.98 6.86 -11.53
C VAL A 226 13.24 6.35 -10.29
N GLU A 227 13.07 5.04 -10.15
CA GLU A 227 12.45 4.40 -8.98
C GLU A 227 13.14 4.74 -7.65
N HIS A 228 14.47 4.93 -7.68
CA HIS A 228 15.25 5.36 -6.53
C HIS A 228 15.08 6.86 -6.24
N TRP A 229 14.93 7.70 -7.29
CA TRP A 229 14.72 9.14 -7.13
C TRP A 229 13.29 9.51 -6.69
N LEU A 230 12.31 8.66 -6.99
CA LEU A 230 10.94 8.81 -6.48
C LEU A 230 10.87 8.61 -4.96
N PHE A 231 11.83 7.89 -4.35
CA PHE A 231 11.86 7.65 -2.91
C PHE A 231 12.10 8.94 -2.10
N PRO A 232 13.17 9.73 -2.31
CA PRO A 232 13.34 11.03 -1.65
C PRO A 232 12.16 11.98 -1.85
N LEU A 233 11.58 12.01 -3.06
CA LEU A 233 10.41 12.86 -3.36
C LEU A 233 9.17 12.46 -2.54
N ALA A 234 8.97 11.16 -2.31
CA ALA A 234 7.90 10.64 -1.46
C ALA A 234 8.07 11.01 0.03
N PHE A 235 9.26 11.44 0.46
CA PHE A 235 9.56 11.93 1.81
C PHE A 235 9.62 13.46 1.93
N SER A 236 9.39 14.21 0.84
CA SER A 236 9.36 15.68 0.87
C SER A 236 8.36 16.22 1.90
N GLU A 237 8.44 17.48 2.33
CA GLU A 237 7.40 18.06 3.21
C GLU A 237 6.12 18.39 2.45
N ASP A 238 6.25 18.62 1.14
CA ASP A 238 5.17 19.01 0.25
C ASP A 238 4.31 17.81 -0.17
N ASN A 239 3.06 17.80 0.25
CA ASN A 239 2.09 16.78 -0.09
C ASN A 239 1.82 16.65 -1.60
N VAL A 240 2.05 17.70 -2.40
CA VAL A 240 1.95 17.65 -3.87
C VAL A 240 3.08 16.81 -4.44
N VAL A 241 4.31 17.08 -4.02
CA VAL A 241 5.49 16.32 -4.43
C VAL A 241 5.35 14.86 -4.03
N LYS A 242 4.95 14.58 -2.78
CA LYS A 242 4.65 13.21 -2.32
C LYS A 242 3.63 12.53 -3.21
N TYR A 243 2.51 13.20 -3.46
CA TYR A 243 1.41 12.63 -4.22
C TYR A 243 1.83 12.24 -5.63
N TYR A 244 2.53 13.13 -6.35
CA TYR A 244 3.04 12.83 -7.69
C TYR A 244 4.09 11.72 -7.65
N ALA A 245 5.04 11.75 -6.71
CA ALA A 245 6.04 10.68 -6.58
C ALA A 245 5.39 9.30 -6.39
N LEU A 246 4.39 9.22 -5.51
CA LEU A 246 3.61 8.00 -5.24
C LEU A 246 2.74 7.57 -6.43
N LEU A 247 2.18 8.53 -7.17
CA LEU A 247 1.43 8.25 -8.39
C LEU A 247 2.34 7.70 -9.50
N GLY A 248 3.51 8.31 -9.69
CA GLY A 248 4.51 7.89 -10.67
C GLY A 248 5.00 6.47 -10.40
N VAL A 249 5.39 6.15 -9.16
CA VAL A 249 5.84 4.78 -8.82
C VAL A 249 4.72 3.76 -8.97
N SER A 250 3.49 4.12 -8.59
CA SER A 250 2.32 3.25 -8.75
C SER A 250 2.02 2.96 -10.22
N TYR A 251 2.27 3.92 -11.11
CA TYR A 251 2.13 3.73 -12.56
C TYR A 251 3.20 2.79 -13.11
N LEU A 252 4.47 2.98 -12.72
CA LEU A 252 5.56 2.10 -13.11
C LEU A 252 5.32 0.65 -12.64
N ALA A 253 4.74 0.46 -11.45
CA ALA A 253 4.38 -0.85 -10.91
C ALA A 253 3.27 -1.59 -11.72
N THR A 254 2.59 -0.92 -12.66
CA THR A 254 1.63 -1.60 -13.56
C THR A 254 2.31 -2.35 -14.71
N ASN A 255 3.59 -2.07 -14.98
CA ASN A 255 4.33 -2.75 -16.02
C ASN A 255 5.03 -3.99 -15.44
N GLU A 256 4.52 -5.17 -15.79
CA GLU A 256 5.03 -6.47 -15.32
C GLU A 256 6.53 -6.68 -15.59
N ARG A 257 7.11 -6.02 -16.62
CA ARG A 257 8.54 -6.18 -16.96
C ARG A 257 9.48 -5.53 -15.96
N ILE A 258 9.01 -4.51 -15.23
CA ILE A 258 9.84 -3.70 -14.34
C ILE A 258 9.35 -3.70 -12.88
N VAL A 259 8.24 -4.40 -12.60
CA VAL A 259 7.59 -4.39 -11.29
C VAL A 259 8.55 -4.83 -10.18
N ASP A 260 9.43 -5.80 -10.45
CA ASP A 260 10.41 -6.28 -9.46
C ASP A 260 11.39 -5.17 -9.04
N ALA A 261 11.94 -4.42 -10.00
CA ALA A 261 12.83 -3.29 -9.70
C ALA A 261 12.12 -2.16 -8.93
N VAL A 262 10.83 -1.95 -9.22
CA VAL A 262 10.00 -0.97 -8.50
C VAL A 262 9.70 -1.42 -7.07
N MET A 263 9.44 -2.72 -6.86
CA MET A 263 9.25 -3.28 -5.53
C MET A 263 10.53 -3.22 -4.69
N GLU A 264 11.69 -3.50 -5.30
CA GLU A 264 13.00 -3.42 -4.64
C GLU A 264 13.34 -2.00 -4.16
N SER A 265 12.79 -0.96 -4.80
CA SER A 265 13.05 0.44 -4.39
C SER A 265 12.40 0.81 -3.06
N GLY A 266 11.40 0.05 -2.59
CA GLY A 266 10.65 0.31 -1.35
C GLY A 266 9.75 1.55 -1.38
N THR A 267 9.68 2.27 -2.50
CA THR A 267 8.86 3.48 -2.64
C THR A 267 7.36 3.14 -2.68
N LEU A 268 7.01 1.97 -3.20
CA LEU A 268 5.62 1.51 -3.33
C LEU A 268 4.95 1.29 -1.96
N ASP A 269 5.71 0.84 -0.96
CA ASP A 269 5.22 0.60 0.42
C ASP A 269 4.72 1.89 1.10
N LEU A 270 5.11 3.06 0.60
CA LEU A 270 4.73 4.37 1.13
C LEU A 270 3.33 4.80 0.67
N VAL A 271 2.77 4.17 -0.38
CA VAL A 271 1.49 4.57 -0.98
C VAL A 271 0.33 4.40 0.01
N LEU A 272 0.13 3.20 0.56
CA LEU A 272 -1.01 2.95 1.46
C LEU A 272 -0.95 3.78 2.75
N PRO A 273 0.20 3.92 3.45
CA PRO A 273 0.32 4.82 4.59
C PRO A 273 -0.06 6.27 4.27
N PHE A 274 0.41 6.79 3.13
CA PHE A 274 0.05 8.14 2.68
C PHE A 274 -1.46 8.29 2.45
N LEU A 275 -2.08 7.32 1.77
CA LEU A 275 -3.52 7.37 1.48
C LEU A 275 -4.38 7.22 2.74
N ARG A 276 -3.91 6.52 3.77
CA ARG A 276 -4.63 6.38 5.05
C ARG A 276 -4.59 7.67 5.89
N SER A 277 -3.53 8.46 5.76
CA SER A 277 -3.38 9.71 6.52
C SER A 277 -4.08 10.91 5.87
N HIS A 278 -4.50 10.79 4.60
CA HIS A 278 -5.14 11.87 3.86
C HIS A 278 -6.59 11.55 3.51
N ASN A 279 -7.45 12.58 3.59
CA ASN A 279 -8.83 12.49 3.13
C ASN A 279 -8.96 13.12 1.72
N PRO A 280 -9.57 12.45 0.73
CA PRO A 280 -9.68 12.97 -0.64
C PRO A 280 -10.32 14.36 -0.75
N ASP A 281 -11.36 14.65 0.04
CA ASP A 281 -12.09 15.92 -0.03
C ASP A 281 -11.28 17.09 0.53
N LYS A 282 -10.54 16.83 1.62
CA LYS A 282 -9.65 17.83 2.22
C LYS A 282 -8.39 18.04 1.37
N PHE A 283 -7.88 16.95 0.76
CA PHE A 283 -6.69 17.01 -0.08
C PHE A 283 -6.87 17.91 -1.31
N ALA A 284 -8.06 17.88 -1.93
CA ALA A 284 -8.42 18.78 -3.03
C ALA A 284 -8.29 20.27 -2.64
N ALA A 285 -8.64 20.62 -1.39
CA ALA A 285 -8.60 21.99 -0.90
C ALA A 285 -7.19 22.42 -0.44
N SER A 286 -6.37 21.48 0.04
CA SER A 286 -5.00 21.76 0.46
C SER A 286 -4.00 21.91 -0.70
N CYS A 287 -4.40 21.58 -1.92
CA CYS A 287 -3.52 21.63 -3.08
C CYS A 287 -4.08 22.53 -4.20
N PRO A 288 -3.47 23.71 -4.45
CA PRO A 288 -3.87 24.61 -5.52
C PRO A 288 -3.90 23.93 -6.90
N SER A 289 -2.96 23.01 -7.18
CA SER A 289 -2.89 22.29 -8.46
C SER A 289 -4.03 21.29 -8.68
N HIS A 290 -4.74 20.88 -7.62
CA HIS A 290 -5.91 19.99 -7.71
C HIS A 290 -7.24 20.73 -7.53
N SER A 291 -7.23 22.01 -7.12
CA SER A 291 -8.44 22.81 -6.86
C SER A 291 -9.43 22.85 -8.05
N HIS A 292 -8.92 22.85 -9.28
CA HIS A 292 -9.73 22.90 -10.51
C HIS A 292 -9.95 21.52 -11.16
N GLY A 293 -9.36 20.46 -10.60
CA GLY A 293 -9.42 19.09 -11.12
C GLY A 293 -8.58 18.89 -12.39
N ARG A 294 -8.65 17.68 -12.95
CA ARG A 294 -7.89 17.24 -14.12
C ARG A 294 -8.79 17.12 -15.36
N SER A 295 -8.15 16.94 -16.52
CA SER A 295 -8.83 16.83 -17.81
C SER A 295 -9.36 15.42 -18.04
N ALA A 296 -10.39 15.27 -18.88
CA ALA A 296 -10.90 13.95 -19.25
C ALA A 296 -9.79 13.06 -19.82
N GLY A 297 -8.93 13.61 -20.67
CA GLY A 297 -7.77 12.89 -21.23
C GLY A 297 -6.75 12.46 -20.17
N TRP A 298 -6.49 13.30 -19.17
CA TRP A 298 -5.59 12.96 -18.06
C TRP A 298 -6.22 11.86 -17.17
N LEU A 299 -7.51 11.96 -16.84
CA LEU A 299 -8.22 10.97 -16.02
C LEU A 299 -8.32 9.60 -16.72
N MET A 300 -8.49 9.58 -18.05
CA MET A 300 -8.47 8.34 -18.84
C MET A 300 -7.19 7.53 -18.63
N ARG A 301 -6.05 8.19 -18.38
CA ARG A 301 -4.76 7.53 -18.15
C ARG A 301 -4.70 6.79 -16.82
N LEU A 302 -5.55 7.10 -15.85
CA LEU A 302 -5.61 6.39 -14.56
C LEU A 302 -6.44 5.11 -14.59
N LYS A 303 -7.19 4.84 -15.67
CA LYS A 303 -7.97 3.61 -15.79
C LYS A 303 -7.15 2.32 -15.62
N PRO A 304 -5.96 2.17 -16.24
CA PRO A 304 -5.17 0.94 -16.10
C PRO A 304 -4.79 0.65 -14.65
N LEU A 305 -4.54 1.68 -13.84
CA LEU A 305 -4.24 1.54 -12.41
C LEU A 305 -5.42 0.90 -11.64
N LEU A 306 -6.67 1.24 -11.97
CA LEU A 306 -7.86 0.70 -11.28
C LEU A 306 -8.06 -0.81 -11.52
N VAL A 307 -7.57 -1.34 -12.63
CA VAL A 307 -7.72 -2.76 -12.99
C VAL A 307 -6.45 -3.59 -12.72
N SER A 308 -5.35 -2.93 -12.35
CA SER A 308 -4.06 -3.55 -12.02
C SER A 308 -4.17 -4.62 -10.92
N ASP A 309 -3.23 -5.56 -10.87
CA ASP A 309 -3.08 -6.48 -9.74
C ASP A 309 -2.46 -5.79 -8.51
N CYS A 310 -1.64 -4.76 -8.73
CA CYS A 310 -1.02 -3.95 -7.70
C CYS A 310 -2.09 -3.20 -6.87
N GLU A 311 -2.04 -3.37 -5.54
CA GLU A 311 -3.03 -2.81 -4.61
C GLU A 311 -2.82 -1.31 -4.40
N GLU A 312 -1.56 -0.89 -4.37
CA GLU A 312 -1.11 0.49 -4.24
C GLU A 312 -1.58 1.31 -5.45
N ALA A 313 -1.38 0.76 -6.65
CA ALA A 313 -1.87 1.32 -7.91
C ALA A 313 -3.39 1.54 -7.90
N ARG A 314 -4.15 0.51 -7.52
CA ARG A 314 -5.61 0.60 -7.42
C ARG A 314 -6.04 1.64 -6.39
N SER A 315 -5.40 1.65 -5.24
CA SER A 315 -5.72 2.54 -4.12
C SER A 315 -5.48 4.01 -4.44
N ILE A 316 -4.34 4.36 -5.07
CA ILE A 316 -4.03 5.74 -5.42
C ILE A 316 -4.93 6.27 -6.56
N ALA A 317 -5.26 5.41 -7.53
CA ALA A 317 -6.22 5.76 -8.58
C ALA A 317 -7.62 5.97 -7.99
N ALA A 318 -8.08 5.07 -7.11
CA ALA A 318 -9.36 5.22 -6.41
C ALA A 318 -9.41 6.51 -5.59
N PHE A 319 -8.33 6.84 -4.87
CA PHE A 319 -8.21 8.09 -4.12
C PHE A 319 -8.32 9.32 -5.04
N HIS A 320 -7.64 9.31 -6.19
CA HIS A 320 -7.73 10.42 -7.14
C HIS A 320 -9.15 10.57 -7.69
N PHE A 321 -9.83 9.47 -8.06
CA PHE A 321 -11.21 9.54 -8.55
C PHE A 321 -12.20 9.98 -7.46
N ALA A 322 -11.98 9.62 -6.19
CA ALA A 322 -12.76 10.12 -5.07
C ALA A 322 -12.62 11.65 -4.93
N MET A 323 -11.37 12.15 -4.92
CA MET A 323 -11.05 13.57 -4.91
C MET A 323 -11.69 14.31 -6.10
N GLU A 324 -11.49 13.80 -7.31
CA GLU A 324 -11.95 14.40 -8.56
C GLU A 324 -13.48 14.44 -8.64
N SER A 325 -14.17 13.43 -8.11
CA SER A 325 -15.64 13.39 -8.09
C SER A 325 -16.23 14.58 -7.34
N THR A 326 -15.63 14.96 -6.21
CA THR A 326 -16.06 16.09 -5.39
C THR A 326 -15.82 17.41 -6.12
N ILE A 327 -14.67 17.54 -6.79
CA ILE A 327 -14.34 18.72 -7.60
C ILE A 327 -15.32 18.88 -8.76
N LYS A 328 -15.54 17.82 -9.55
CA LYS A 328 -16.45 17.85 -10.71
C LYS A 328 -17.90 18.05 -10.31
N LYS A 329 -18.32 17.57 -9.14
CA LYS A 329 -19.64 17.85 -8.58
C LYS A 329 -19.83 19.34 -8.29
N LYS A 330 -18.85 20.00 -7.65
CA LYS A 330 -18.89 21.45 -7.43
C LYS A 330 -18.93 22.24 -8.74
N GLN A 331 -18.27 21.74 -9.77
CA GLN A 331 -18.22 22.36 -11.10
C GLN A 331 -19.42 22.03 -12.01
N ASN A 332 -20.38 21.20 -11.57
CA ASN A 332 -21.46 20.66 -12.41
C ASN A 332 -20.95 19.93 -13.69
N LYS A 333 -19.78 19.27 -13.61
CA LYS A 333 -19.12 18.54 -14.70
C LYS A 333 -18.98 17.04 -14.41
N ILE A 334 -19.96 16.45 -13.74
CA ILE A 334 -19.95 15.03 -13.35
C ILE A 334 -19.95 14.10 -14.58
N ASN A 335 -20.53 14.55 -15.69
CA ASN A 335 -20.62 13.79 -16.96
C ASN A 335 -19.26 13.34 -17.48
N VAL A 336 -18.16 13.98 -17.07
CA VAL A 336 -16.81 13.52 -17.41
C VAL A 336 -16.60 12.05 -17.02
N PHE A 337 -17.16 11.59 -15.90
CA PHE A 337 -17.01 10.19 -15.44
C PHE A 337 -17.71 9.16 -16.36
N SER A 338 -18.83 9.55 -16.98
CA SER A 338 -19.50 8.72 -17.97
C SER A 338 -18.88 8.85 -19.36
N GLU A 339 -18.44 10.05 -19.75
CA GLU A 339 -17.68 10.29 -20.99
C GLU A 339 -16.40 9.46 -21.05
N ILE A 340 -15.68 9.40 -19.92
CA ILE A 340 -14.50 8.56 -19.82
C ILE A 340 -14.84 7.11 -19.53
N ASP A 341 -16.08 6.65 -19.39
CA ASP A 341 -16.42 5.24 -19.09
C ASP A 341 -15.55 4.60 -17.95
N VAL A 342 -15.45 5.29 -16.81
CA VAL A 342 -14.65 4.79 -15.65
C VAL A 342 -15.51 4.06 -14.62
N VAL A 343 -16.83 4.17 -14.69
CA VAL A 343 -17.76 3.60 -13.68
C VAL A 343 -17.54 2.10 -13.49
N GLY A 344 -17.45 1.33 -14.59
CA GLY A 344 -17.17 -0.11 -14.52
C GLY A 344 -15.80 -0.42 -13.90
N HIS A 345 -14.78 0.37 -14.21
CA HIS A 345 -13.42 0.22 -13.67
C HIS A 345 -13.40 0.47 -12.14
N LEU A 346 -14.14 1.48 -11.66
CA LEU A 346 -14.29 1.76 -10.22
C LEU A 346 -15.03 0.65 -9.49
N GLN A 347 -16.07 0.06 -10.11
CA GLN A 347 -16.78 -1.08 -9.53
C GLN A 347 -15.89 -2.32 -9.41
N VAL A 348 -15.08 -2.60 -10.44
CA VAL A 348 -14.10 -3.70 -10.41
C VAL A 348 -13.02 -3.44 -9.36
N ALA A 349 -12.45 -2.24 -9.35
CA ALA A 349 -11.43 -1.83 -8.38
C ALA A 349 -11.93 -1.92 -6.94
N ALA A 350 -13.19 -1.53 -6.70
CA ALA A 350 -13.84 -1.71 -5.41
C ALA A 350 -13.88 -3.20 -5.05
N LYS A 351 -14.49 -4.05 -5.89
CA LYS A 351 -14.66 -5.50 -5.61
C LYS A 351 -13.34 -6.27 -5.39
N LYS A 352 -12.24 -5.81 -5.99
CA LYS A 352 -10.91 -6.44 -5.89
C LYS A 352 -10.03 -5.81 -4.80
N GLY A 353 -10.27 -4.54 -4.48
CA GLY A 353 -9.45 -3.66 -3.63
C GLY A 353 -9.46 -4.01 -2.16
N SER A 354 -8.49 -3.47 -1.43
CA SER A 354 -8.56 -3.37 0.02
C SER A 354 -9.73 -2.49 0.45
N LYS A 355 -10.01 -2.52 1.77
CA LYS A 355 -11.00 -1.64 2.41
C LYS A 355 -10.84 -0.16 2.03
N LEU A 356 -9.59 0.32 1.89
CA LEU A 356 -9.31 1.70 1.53
C LEU A 356 -9.72 2.01 0.08
N THR A 357 -9.33 1.16 -0.87
CA THR A 357 -9.72 1.27 -2.28
C THR A 357 -11.24 1.23 -2.42
N ALA A 358 -11.88 0.28 -1.75
CA ALA A 358 -13.33 0.12 -1.75
C ALA A 358 -14.04 1.38 -1.26
N LEU A 359 -13.57 1.97 -0.15
CA LEU A 359 -14.13 3.19 0.41
C LEU A 359 -14.04 4.36 -0.58
N ASN A 360 -12.85 4.58 -1.17
CA ASN A 360 -12.62 5.67 -2.13
C ASN A 360 -13.43 5.47 -3.42
N CYS A 361 -13.47 4.25 -3.96
CA CYS A 361 -14.30 3.94 -5.14
C CYS A 361 -15.79 4.17 -4.85
N CYS A 362 -16.30 3.70 -3.71
CA CYS A 362 -17.69 3.91 -3.32
C CYS A 362 -18.01 5.40 -3.11
N GLN A 363 -17.08 6.18 -2.55
CA GLN A 363 -17.22 7.64 -2.46
C GLN A 363 -17.36 8.26 -3.85
N ALA A 364 -16.46 7.93 -4.78
CA ALA A 364 -16.52 8.43 -6.16
C ALA A 364 -17.86 8.07 -6.83
N LEU A 365 -18.27 6.80 -6.76
CA LEU A 365 -19.51 6.29 -7.35
C LEU A 365 -20.77 6.96 -6.77
N ARG A 366 -20.83 7.17 -5.45
CA ARG A 366 -21.94 7.91 -4.80
C ARG A 366 -22.02 9.35 -5.29
N THR A 367 -20.87 10.02 -5.39
CA THR A 367 -20.81 11.42 -5.81
C THR A 367 -21.29 11.61 -7.24
N VAL A 368 -21.03 10.64 -8.12
CA VAL A 368 -21.47 10.66 -9.52
C VAL A 368 -22.84 9.99 -9.76
N CYS A 369 -23.56 9.63 -8.68
CA CYS A 369 -24.87 8.95 -8.74
C CYS A 369 -24.86 7.64 -9.55
N ALA A 370 -23.74 6.92 -9.57
CA ALA A 370 -23.61 5.63 -10.24
C ALA A 370 -24.00 4.47 -9.32
N PRO A 371 -24.46 3.32 -9.87
CA PRO A 371 -24.77 2.14 -9.08
C PRO A 371 -23.53 1.66 -8.33
N LEU A 372 -23.69 1.45 -7.03
CA LEU A 372 -22.64 0.88 -6.20
C LEU A 372 -22.49 -0.61 -6.51
N PRO A 373 -21.25 -1.15 -6.44
CA PRO A 373 -21.05 -2.58 -6.57
C PRO A 373 -21.85 -3.30 -5.48
N THR A 374 -22.68 -4.26 -5.89
CA THR A 374 -23.32 -5.22 -5.00
C THR A 374 -22.21 -6.04 -4.35
N TYR A 375 -21.87 -5.70 -3.12
CA TYR A 375 -20.90 -6.43 -2.31
C TYR A 375 -21.58 -7.64 -1.66
N GLN A 376 -20.99 -8.82 -1.85
CA GLN A 376 -20.92 -9.76 -0.73
C GLN A 376 -20.15 -9.04 0.39
N SER A 377 -20.80 -8.84 1.55
CA SER A 377 -20.23 -8.30 2.80
C SER A 377 -19.99 -6.78 2.96
N TRP A 378 -20.84 -5.87 2.47
CA TRP A 378 -20.86 -4.49 3.00
C TRP A 378 -22.31 -3.97 3.09
N ASN A 379 -22.85 -3.92 4.32
CA ASN A 379 -24.16 -3.32 4.56
C ASN A 379 -24.01 -1.80 4.43
N CYS A 380 -24.31 -1.27 3.24
CA CYS A 380 -24.19 0.16 2.91
C CYS A 380 -25.33 1.04 3.47
N SER A 381 -26.00 0.59 4.53
CA SER A 381 -27.12 1.29 5.17
C SER A 381 -26.77 2.01 6.48
N GLN A 382 -25.48 2.12 6.85
CA GLN A 382 -25.05 2.87 8.05
C GLN A 382 -24.07 4.03 7.82
N VAL A 383 -23.98 4.56 6.60
CA VAL A 383 -23.31 5.86 6.37
C VAL A 383 -24.30 6.84 5.75
N GLY A 384 -25.15 7.41 6.61
CA GLY A 384 -25.94 8.61 6.29
C GLY A 384 -27.39 8.57 6.78
N ALA A 385 -27.63 8.90 8.05
CA ALA A 385 -28.64 9.88 8.49
C ALA A 385 -28.91 9.78 9.99
N ARG A 386 -28.29 10.67 10.78
CA ARG A 386 -28.96 11.49 11.79
C ARG A 386 -28.03 12.67 12.17
N PRO A 387 -28.51 13.92 12.14
CA PRO A 387 -27.75 15.05 12.62
C PRO A 387 -27.84 15.08 14.16
N GLY A 388 -26.69 15.13 14.83
CA GLY A 388 -26.63 15.44 16.25
C GLY A 388 -25.80 14.47 17.07
N LYS A 389 -24.74 15.02 17.66
CA LYS A 389 -23.85 14.52 18.71
C LYS A 389 -22.67 13.67 18.26
N GLU A 390 -21.54 14.38 18.20
CA GLU A 390 -20.20 13.85 18.37
C GLU A 390 -20.12 13.01 19.67
N SER A 391 -19.55 11.83 19.55
CA SER A 391 -18.87 11.14 20.65
C SER A 391 -17.67 10.43 20.05
N GLN A 392 -16.49 10.89 20.45
CA GLN A 392 -15.19 10.28 20.17
C GLN A 392 -15.18 8.84 20.72
N GLY A 393 -14.84 7.87 19.87
CA GLY A 393 -14.67 6.48 20.28
C GLY A 393 -14.94 5.46 19.15
N GLY A 394 -13.86 4.96 18.54
CA GLY A 394 -13.75 3.61 17.96
C GLY A 394 -14.73 3.18 16.85
N VAL A 395 -14.43 3.53 15.59
CA VAL A 395 -15.04 2.89 14.39
C VAL A 395 -14.26 1.63 13.96
N GLU A 396 -13.29 1.18 14.77
CA GLU A 396 -12.42 0.04 14.43
C GLU A 396 -12.99 -1.34 14.82
N GLU A 397 -13.92 -1.43 15.78
CA GLU A 397 -14.25 -2.71 16.41
C GLU A 397 -15.45 -3.46 15.82
N THR A 398 -16.22 -2.86 14.91
CA THR A 398 -17.43 -3.50 14.34
C THR A 398 -17.14 -4.43 13.15
N PHE A 399 -15.88 -4.51 12.71
CA PHE A 399 -15.50 -5.24 11.49
C PHE A 399 -15.09 -6.70 11.74
N LEU A 400 -14.78 -7.06 12.99
CA LEU A 400 -14.36 -8.42 13.37
C LEU A 400 -15.50 -9.45 13.45
N LEU A 401 -16.78 -9.01 13.47
CA LEU A 401 -17.92 -9.93 13.64
C LEU A 401 -18.51 -10.51 12.35
N HIS A 402 -18.10 -10.10 11.15
CA HIS A 402 -18.80 -10.51 9.91
C HIS A 402 -18.26 -11.76 9.20
N CYS A 403 -17.14 -12.33 9.64
CA CYS A 403 -16.65 -13.62 9.08
C CYS A 403 -17.22 -14.86 9.81
N GLN A 404 -17.86 -14.68 10.97
CA GLN A 404 -18.54 -15.77 11.68
C GLN A 404 -19.80 -16.26 10.94
N HIS A 405 -20.42 -15.42 10.10
CA HIS A 405 -21.76 -15.67 9.54
C HIS A 405 -21.81 -16.37 8.17
N PHE A 406 -20.74 -16.41 7.37
CA PHE A 406 -20.78 -17.15 6.10
C PHE A 406 -20.88 -18.68 6.33
N PHE A 407 -20.31 -19.17 7.44
CA PHE A 407 -20.36 -20.57 7.82
C PHE A 407 -21.55 -20.97 8.68
N THR A 408 -22.26 -20.03 9.34
CA THR A 408 -23.22 -20.41 10.40
C THR A 408 -24.67 -19.96 10.25
N SER A 409 -25.02 -18.93 9.46
CA SER A 409 -26.44 -18.61 9.18
C SER A 409 -26.54 -17.33 8.34
N VAL A 410 -26.82 -17.41 7.03
CA VAL A 410 -27.93 -16.68 6.38
C VAL A 410 -28.19 -17.26 4.98
N ASN A 411 -29.37 -17.85 4.75
CA ASN A 411 -29.81 -18.30 3.41
C ASN A 411 -29.85 -17.15 2.37
N SER A 412 -29.87 -15.88 2.84
CA SER A 412 -29.89 -14.71 1.98
C SER A 412 -28.57 -14.47 1.23
N LEU A 413 -27.41 -14.85 1.79
CA LEU A 413 -26.12 -14.64 1.13
C LEU A 413 -25.90 -15.60 -0.04
N VAL A 414 -26.31 -16.86 0.10
CA VAL A 414 -26.28 -17.86 -0.98
C VAL A 414 -27.26 -17.48 -2.08
N ARG A 415 -28.45 -16.99 -1.72
CA ARG A 415 -29.43 -16.46 -2.67
C ARG A 415 -28.86 -15.29 -3.49
N LEU A 416 -28.26 -14.30 -2.82
CA LEU A 416 -27.68 -13.12 -3.49
C LEU A 416 -26.52 -13.50 -4.41
N TRP A 417 -25.68 -14.45 -4.01
CA TRP A 417 -24.65 -15.01 -4.88
C TRP A 417 -25.24 -15.66 -6.14
N ALA A 418 -26.29 -16.46 -5.98
CA ALA A 418 -26.95 -17.11 -7.10
C ALA A 418 -27.59 -16.09 -8.07
N GLU A 419 -28.23 -15.04 -7.55
CA GLU A 419 -28.78 -13.95 -8.36
C GLU A 419 -27.68 -13.19 -9.15
N ASP A 420 -26.52 -12.90 -8.54
CA ASP A 420 -25.38 -12.22 -9.18
C ASP A 420 -24.71 -13.06 -10.28
N MET A 421 -24.71 -14.39 -10.13
CA MET A 421 -24.22 -15.32 -11.17
C MET A 421 -25.25 -15.55 -12.30
N GLY A 422 -26.42 -14.91 -12.24
CA GLY A 422 -27.50 -15.12 -13.22
C GLY A 422 -28.27 -16.44 -13.02
N LEU A 423 -28.12 -17.10 -11.87
CA LEU A 423 -28.83 -18.33 -11.49
C LEU A 423 -30.19 -18.02 -10.86
N THR A 424 -30.99 -17.21 -11.54
CA THR A 424 -32.30 -16.74 -11.04
C THR A 424 -33.30 -17.87 -10.77
N GLN A 425 -33.19 -18.98 -11.50
CA GLN A 425 -34.02 -20.18 -11.31
C GLN A 425 -33.61 -20.98 -10.06
N LEU A 426 -32.32 -20.94 -9.68
CA LEU A 426 -31.77 -21.74 -8.58
C LEU A 426 -31.73 -20.96 -7.25
N ALA A 427 -31.62 -19.63 -7.31
CA ALA A 427 -31.62 -18.75 -6.14
C ALA A 427 -32.78 -18.99 -5.16
N PRO A 428 -34.05 -19.15 -5.59
CA PRO A 428 -35.13 -19.48 -4.66
C PRO A 428 -35.00 -20.89 -4.10
N GLN A 429 -34.47 -21.85 -4.87
CA GLN A 429 -34.30 -23.24 -4.43
C GLN A 429 -33.24 -23.35 -3.33
N PHE A 430 -32.15 -22.59 -3.41
CA PHE A 430 -31.17 -22.52 -2.31
C PHE A 430 -31.77 -22.02 -0.99
N VAL A 431 -32.76 -21.12 -1.05
CA VAL A 431 -33.48 -20.68 0.14
C VAL A 431 -34.42 -21.77 0.66
N THR A 432 -35.18 -22.41 -0.25
CA THR A 432 -36.10 -23.52 0.08
C THR A 432 -35.37 -24.69 0.75
N HIS A 433 -34.20 -25.05 0.23
CA HIS A 433 -33.37 -26.15 0.74
C HIS A 433 -32.42 -25.72 1.88
N MET A 434 -32.52 -24.48 2.35
CA MET A 434 -31.68 -23.91 3.42
C MET A 434 -30.17 -24.09 3.18
N VAL A 435 -29.74 -23.92 1.93
CA VAL A 435 -28.34 -24.03 1.54
C VAL A 435 -27.56 -22.87 2.15
N THR A 436 -26.73 -23.18 3.13
CA THR A 436 -25.79 -22.25 3.76
C THR A 436 -24.49 -22.16 2.97
N GLY A 437 -23.64 -21.18 3.29
CA GLY A 437 -22.33 -21.05 2.66
C GLY A 437 -21.42 -22.27 2.85
N SER A 438 -21.61 -23.06 3.93
CA SER A 438 -20.89 -24.32 4.11
C SER A 438 -21.40 -25.41 3.16
N ILE A 439 -22.72 -25.56 3.04
CA ILE A 439 -23.37 -26.55 2.16
C ILE A 439 -23.08 -26.22 0.70
N LEU A 440 -23.12 -24.93 0.31
CA LEU A 440 -22.83 -24.48 -1.05
C LEU A 440 -21.46 -24.96 -1.56
N LEU A 441 -20.45 -24.98 -0.69
CA LEU A 441 -19.09 -25.38 -1.05
C LEU A 441 -18.97 -26.91 -1.22
N ASP A 442 -19.94 -27.69 -0.71
CA ASP A 442 -19.96 -29.15 -0.73
C ASP A 442 -20.93 -29.73 -1.77
N LEU A 443 -21.70 -28.90 -2.46
CA LEU A 443 -22.66 -29.37 -3.47
C LEU A 443 -21.97 -30.11 -4.61
N SER A 444 -22.54 -31.25 -4.99
CA SER A 444 -22.20 -31.98 -6.20
C SER A 444 -23.02 -31.49 -7.41
N VAL A 445 -22.66 -31.97 -8.61
CA VAL A 445 -23.45 -31.69 -9.81
C VAL A 445 -24.82 -32.35 -9.70
N GLU A 446 -24.90 -33.51 -9.05
CA GLU A 446 -26.11 -34.28 -8.79
C GLU A 446 -27.07 -33.50 -7.88
N ASP A 447 -26.57 -32.95 -6.77
CA ASP A 447 -27.38 -32.15 -5.83
C ASP A 447 -28.00 -30.93 -6.52
N ILE A 448 -27.25 -30.29 -7.42
CA ILE A 448 -27.73 -29.13 -8.18
C ILE A 448 -28.83 -29.53 -9.17
N LEU A 449 -28.74 -30.70 -9.80
CA LEU A 449 -29.76 -31.21 -10.71
C LEU A 449 -31.06 -31.56 -9.95
N GLU A 450 -30.94 -32.12 -8.75
CA GLU A 450 -32.09 -32.40 -7.86
C GLU A 450 -32.81 -31.12 -7.42
N MET A 451 -32.09 -30.00 -7.29
CA MET A 451 -32.67 -28.68 -7.01
C MET A 451 -33.37 -28.04 -8.23
N GLY A 452 -33.57 -28.77 -9.33
CA GLY A 452 -34.41 -28.36 -10.46
C GLY A 452 -33.65 -27.84 -11.69
N LEU A 453 -32.33 -27.95 -11.72
CA LEU A 453 -31.52 -27.57 -12.88
C LEU A 453 -31.62 -28.64 -13.97
N GLN A 454 -32.10 -28.27 -15.16
CA GLN A 454 -32.47 -29.22 -16.22
C GLN A 454 -31.27 -29.80 -17.00
N SER A 455 -30.09 -29.16 -16.93
CA SER A 455 -28.94 -29.50 -17.77
C SER A 455 -27.70 -29.82 -16.95
N LYS A 456 -27.11 -31.00 -17.22
CA LYS A 456 -25.77 -31.39 -16.71
C LYS A 456 -24.68 -30.38 -17.09
N VAL A 457 -24.81 -29.69 -18.22
CA VAL A 457 -23.85 -28.68 -18.67
C VAL A 457 -23.92 -27.43 -17.79
N GLN A 458 -25.13 -26.98 -17.46
CA GLN A 458 -25.34 -25.86 -16.55
C GLN A 458 -24.88 -26.21 -15.13
N GLY A 459 -25.13 -27.44 -14.65
CA GLY A 459 -24.61 -27.92 -13.36
C GLY A 459 -23.08 -27.87 -13.29
N ARG A 460 -22.38 -28.30 -14.34
CA ARG A 460 -20.91 -28.17 -14.44
C ARG A 460 -20.45 -26.71 -14.43
N TRP A 461 -21.18 -25.80 -15.09
CA TRP A 461 -20.88 -24.38 -15.07
C TRP A 461 -21.05 -23.76 -13.67
N VAL A 462 -22.11 -24.13 -12.94
CA VAL A 462 -22.31 -23.69 -11.55
C VAL A 462 -21.14 -24.15 -10.68
N MET A 463 -20.71 -25.41 -10.82
CA MET A 463 -19.53 -25.91 -10.12
C MET A 463 -18.26 -25.13 -10.43
N GLN A 464 -18.07 -24.64 -11.66
CA GLN A 464 -16.94 -23.76 -11.97
C GLN A 464 -16.99 -22.43 -11.19
N GLN A 465 -18.18 -21.88 -10.93
CA GLN A 465 -18.30 -20.68 -10.09
C GLN A 465 -18.07 -21.00 -8.61
N VAL A 466 -18.54 -22.15 -8.11
CA VAL A 466 -18.26 -22.61 -6.73
C VAL A 466 -16.76 -22.82 -6.53
N LEU A 467 -16.04 -23.40 -7.50
CA LEU A 467 -14.58 -23.57 -7.45
C LEU A 467 -13.84 -22.21 -7.40
N LYS A 468 -14.36 -21.17 -8.10
CA LYS A 468 -13.81 -19.80 -7.96
C LYS A 468 -14.06 -19.24 -6.56
N LEU A 469 -15.22 -19.51 -5.97
CA LEU A 469 -15.54 -19.09 -4.61
C LEU A 469 -14.60 -19.78 -3.59
N ARG A 470 -14.36 -21.09 -3.74
CA ARG A 470 -13.42 -21.86 -2.91
C ARG A 470 -12.01 -21.27 -2.91
N ARG A 471 -11.51 -20.87 -4.09
CA ARG A 471 -10.19 -20.22 -4.23
C ARG A 471 -10.08 -18.86 -3.55
N ARG A 472 -11.20 -18.16 -3.33
CA ARG A 472 -11.25 -16.81 -2.74
C ARG A 472 -11.73 -16.79 -1.29
N ALA A 473 -12.20 -17.92 -0.76
CA ALA A 473 -12.70 -18.02 0.60
C ALA A 473 -11.58 -17.70 1.60
N ASP A 474 -11.90 -16.83 2.56
CA ASP A 474 -11.05 -16.59 3.72
C ASP A 474 -11.33 -17.67 4.77
N VAL A 475 -10.30 -18.43 5.13
CA VAL A 475 -10.35 -19.52 6.10
C VAL A 475 -9.50 -19.24 7.33
N SER A 476 -9.04 -18.00 7.53
CA SER A 476 -8.12 -17.61 8.60
C SER A 476 -8.62 -17.99 10.01
N PHE A 477 -9.93 -18.05 10.22
CA PHE A 477 -10.54 -18.52 11.47
C PHE A 477 -10.41 -20.04 11.69
N LEU A 478 -10.43 -20.82 10.61
CA LEU A 478 -10.32 -22.29 10.64
C LEU A 478 -8.88 -22.77 10.49
N ASP A 479 -7.96 -21.87 10.11
CA ASP A 479 -6.56 -22.15 9.81
C ASP A 479 -5.61 -21.25 10.63
N PRO A 480 -5.53 -21.45 11.96
CA PRO A 480 -4.69 -20.63 12.83
C PRO A 480 -3.18 -20.82 12.59
N GLU A 481 -2.77 -21.92 11.95
CA GLU A 481 -1.38 -22.18 11.58
C GLU A 481 -1.03 -21.72 10.14
N ASN A 482 -2.00 -21.13 9.43
CA ASN A 482 -1.86 -20.63 8.06
C ASN A 482 -1.34 -21.69 7.06
N VAL A 483 -1.85 -22.91 7.16
CA VAL A 483 -1.61 -24.02 6.21
C VAL A 483 -2.07 -23.65 4.79
N SER A 484 -2.98 -22.70 4.64
CA SER A 484 -3.39 -22.10 3.38
C SER A 484 -2.22 -21.45 2.64
N LYS A 485 -1.24 -20.90 3.36
CA LYS A 485 -0.01 -20.35 2.77
C LYS A 485 0.82 -21.44 2.09
N PHE A 486 0.93 -22.62 2.71
CA PHE A 486 1.63 -23.76 2.11
C PHE A 486 1.02 -24.17 0.76
N LEU A 487 -0.31 -24.16 0.62
CA LEU A 487 -0.97 -24.44 -0.67
C LEU A 487 -0.70 -23.35 -1.72
N ILE A 488 -0.62 -22.09 -1.29
CA ILE A 488 -0.29 -20.95 -2.17
C ILE A 488 1.16 -21.05 -2.66
N ASP A 489 2.08 -21.40 -1.77
CA ASP A 489 3.51 -21.51 -2.04
C ASP A 489 3.80 -22.62 -3.09
N ILE A 490 2.99 -23.69 -3.13
CA ILE A 490 3.08 -24.72 -4.18
C ILE A 490 2.54 -24.20 -5.52
N HIS A 491 1.27 -23.79 -5.54
CA HIS A 491 0.62 -23.26 -6.74
C HIS A 491 -0.71 -22.57 -6.40
N LYS A 492 -0.96 -21.40 -7.00
CA LYS A 492 -2.19 -20.62 -6.79
C LYS A 492 -3.50 -21.37 -7.01
N ASP A 493 -3.51 -22.41 -7.85
CA ASP A 493 -4.72 -23.22 -8.11
C ASP A 493 -5.04 -24.24 -7.01
N LEU A 494 -4.06 -24.64 -6.19
CA LEU A 494 -4.27 -25.55 -5.05
C LEU A 494 -5.03 -24.89 -3.91
N THR A 495 -5.21 -23.57 -3.99
CA THR A 495 -6.04 -22.80 -3.07
C THR A 495 -7.49 -23.26 -3.01
N VAL A 496 -7.96 -24.02 -4.01
CA VAL A 496 -9.30 -24.62 -4.02
C VAL A 496 -9.52 -25.62 -2.87
N TYR A 497 -8.44 -26.23 -2.36
CA TYR A 497 -8.46 -27.24 -1.29
C TYR A 497 -8.32 -26.62 0.11
N ARG A 498 -8.11 -25.30 0.23
CA ARG A 498 -7.89 -24.61 1.52
C ARG A 498 -9.02 -24.86 2.53
N VAL A 499 -10.26 -24.90 2.04
CA VAL A 499 -11.45 -25.10 2.88
C VAL A 499 -11.46 -26.51 3.45
N ASP A 500 -11.06 -27.52 2.67
CA ASP A 500 -11.02 -28.92 3.11
C ASP A 500 -9.91 -29.13 4.14
N PHE A 501 -8.72 -28.58 3.88
CA PHE A 501 -7.57 -28.65 4.79
C PHE A 501 -7.90 -27.98 6.13
N ALA A 502 -8.53 -26.80 6.09
CA ALA A 502 -8.92 -26.07 7.29
C ALA A 502 -10.05 -26.76 8.07
N ARG A 503 -11.08 -27.30 7.40
CA ARG A 503 -12.17 -28.05 8.05
C ARG A 503 -11.68 -29.31 8.74
N ARG A 504 -10.68 -29.99 8.16
CA ARG A 504 -10.06 -31.18 8.75
C ARG A 504 -8.98 -30.86 9.77
N ARG A 505 -8.73 -29.56 10.04
CA ARG A 505 -7.73 -29.07 10.99
C ARG A 505 -6.35 -29.67 10.73
N ILE A 506 -5.97 -29.75 9.45
CA ILE A 506 -4.60 -30.14 9.10
C ILE A 506 -3.67 -29.07 9.64
N THR A 507 -2.71 -29.50 10.44
CA THR A 507 -1.65 -28.65 10.98
C THR A 507 -0.40 -28.73 10.13
N THR A 508 0.47 -27.73 10.23
CA THR A 508 1.78 -27.73 9.57
C THR A 508 2.62 -28.96 9.95
N SER A 509 2.46 -29.47 11.17
CA SER A 509 3.10 -30.69 11.67
C SER A 509 2.54 -31.99 11.06
N PHE A 510 1.32 -31.96 10.52
CA PHE A 510 0.67 -33.13 9.92
C PHE A 510 0.94 -33.24 8.42
N LEU A 511 1.35 -32.14 7.75
CA LEU A 511 1.71 -32.13 6.33
C LEU A 511 2.71 -33.23 5.92
N PRO A 512 3.79 -33.54 6.69
CA PRO A 512 4.73 -34.60 6.34
C PRO A 512 4.15 -36.02 6.35
N HIS A 513 2.99 -36.20 7.00
CA HIS A 513 2.33 -37.50 7.17
C HIS A 513 1.22 -37.72 6.14
N LEU A 514 0.95 -36.76 5.26
CA LEU A 514 -0.05 -36.89 4.21
C LEU A 514 0.41 -37.93 3.18
N ASN A 515 -0.45 -38.91 2.93
CA ASN A 515 -0.27 -39.89 1.85
C ASN A 515 -1.36 -39.68 0.77
N GLN A 516 -1.25 -40.44 -0.33
CA GLN A 516 -2.16 -40.29 -1.46
C GLN A 516 -3.63 -40.64 -1.13
N GLU A 517 -3.85 -41.62 -0.24
CA GLU A 517 -5.18 -42.00 0.23
C GLU A 517 -5.81 -40.88 1.08
N MET A 518 -5.05 -40.29 2.00
CA MET A 518 -5.49 -39.18 2.86
C MET A 518 -5.79 -37.91 2.03
N LEU A 519 -5.02 -37.65 0.98
CA LEU A 519 -5.32 -36.56 0.04
C LEU A 519 -6.60 -36.82 -0.77
N THR A 520 -6.85 -38.07 -1.15
CA THR A 520 -8.10 -38.48 -1.80
C THR A 520 -9.28 -38.26 -0.86
N GLU A 521 -9.13 -38.65 0.41
CA GLU A 521 -10.13 -38.37 1.42
C GLU A 521 -10.37 -36.87 1.54
N LEU A 522 -9.33 -36.02 1.52
CA LEU A 522 -9.42 -34.55 1.61
C LEU A 522 -10.09 -33.87 0.40
N GLY A 523 -10.57 -34.63 -0.58
CA GLY A 523 -11.20 -34.09 -1.78
C GLY A 523 -10.23 -33.73 -2.89
N VAL A 524 -8.93 -34.00 -2.72
CA VAL A 524 -7.92 -33.85 -3.78
C VAL A 524 -7.99 -35.08 -4.69
N GLN A 525 -8.90 -35.08 -5.66
CA GLN A 525 -9.10 -36.20 -6.60
C GLN A 525 -8.10 -36.19 -7.77
N SER A 526 -7.51 -35.04 -8.08
CA SER A 526 -6.56 -34.86 -9.18
C SER A 526 -5.21 -35.50 -8.84
N SER A 527 -4.82 -36.54 -9.60
CA SER A 527 -3.52 -37.19 -9.44
C SER A 527 -2.33 -36.24 -9.63
N ILE A 528 -2.50 -35.18 -10.42
CA ILE A 528 -1.50 -34.13 -10.64
C ILE A 528 -1.35 -33.27 -9.39
N ASP A 529 -2.45 -32.85 -8.77
CA ASP A 529 -2.42 -32.01 -7.57
C ASP A 529 -1.93 -32.81 -6.36
N GLN A 530 -2.33 -34.09 -6.25
CA GLN A 530 -1.78 -35.01 -5.26
C GLN A 530 -0.25 -35.10 -5.39
N ALA A 531 0.26 -35.32 -6.61
CA ALA A 531 1.69 -35.40 -6.86
C ALA A 531 2.43 -34.10 -6.52
N ARG A 532 1.86 -32.93 -6.87
CA ARG A 532 2.44 -31.61 -6.53
C ARG A 532 2.57 -31.41 -5.03
N ILE A 533 1.50 -31.71 -4.29
CA ILE A 533 1.49 -31.58 -2.83
C ILE A 533 2.50 -32.53 -2.20
N LEU A 534 2.49 -33.82 -2.59
CA LEU A 534 3.40 -34.82 -2.04
C LEU A 534 4.87 -34.56 -2.39
N ASN A 535 5.16 -34.11 -3.61
CA ASN A 535 6.53 -33.76 -4.03
C ASN A 535 7.04 -32.54 -3.26
N HIS A 536 6.20 -31.51 -3.09
CA HIS A 536 6.60 -30.34 -2.31
C HIS A 536 6.82 -30.68 -0.83
N ILE A 537 6.02 -31.60 -0.26
CA ILE A 537 6.26 -32.14 1.08
C ILE A 537 7.62 -32.85 1.13
N ARG A 538 7.95 -33.68 0.14
CA ARG A 538 9.26 -34.36 0.07
C ARG A 538 10.41 -33.37 -0.03
N GLU A 539 10.30 -32.35 -0.88
CA GLU A 539 11.33 -31.31 -1.04
C GLU A 539 11.51 -30.47 0.22
N THR A 540 10.41 -30.16 0.92
CA THR A 540 10.42 -29.32 2.14
C THR A 540 10.78 -30.14 3.38
N CYS A 541 10.56 -31.45 3.38
CA CYS A 541 10.70 -32.32 4.56
C CYS A 541 11.75 -33.45 4.42
N GLY A 542 12.40 -33.67 3.27
CA GLY A 542 13.35 -34.77 3.10
C GLY A 542 14.39 -34.60 2.00
N SER A 543 15.65 -34.39 2.41
CA SER A 543 16.83 -34.99 1.76
C SER A 543 17.62 -35.76 2.81
N VAL A 544 17.31 -37.06 2.92
CA VAL A 544 18.19 -38.07 3.51
C VAL A 544 18.21 -39.22 2.52
N GLU A 545 19.21 -39.23 1.66
CA GLU A 545 19.61 -40.45 0.96
C GLU A 545 21.00 -40.87 1.43
N SER A 546 21.09 -42.18 1.66
CA SER A 546 22.19 -42.96 2.19
C SER A 546 23.32 -43.18 1.19
N THR A 547 24.56 -42.91 1.60
CA THR A 547 25.74 -43.62 1.09
C THR A 547 26.64 -44.02 2.25
N ASP A 548 26.72 -45.33 2.48
CA ASP A 548 27.55 -45.98 3.49
C ASP A 548 28.93 -46.27 2.90
N SER A 549 30.00 -45.77 3.53
CA SER A 549 31.31 -46.46 3.66
C SER A 549 32.41 -45.51 4.19
N GLY A 550 33.08 -45.93 5.28
CA GLY A 550 34.42 -45.45 5.66
C GLY A 550 34.50 -44.60 6.93
N SER A 551 34.90 -45.24 8.03
CA SER A 551 35.14 -44.69 9.38
C SER A 551 36.37 -43.73 9.47
N PRO A 552 36.82 -43.32 10.68
CA PRO A 552 36.20 -42.41 11.64
C PRO A 552 37.20 -41.32 12.06
N GLY A 553 36.87 -40.02 11.96
CA GLY A 553 37.84 -39.01 12.37
C GLY A 553 37.32 -37.59 12.37
N SER A 554 37.00 -37.11 13.58
CA SER A 554 36.70 -35.72 13.93
C SER A 554 35.45 -35.13 13.27
N ILE A 555 34.41 -34.93 14.07
CA ILE A 555 33.78 -33.64 14.35
C ILE A 555 32.72 -33.90 15.43
N LEU A 556 32.72 -33.01 16.41
CA LEU A 556 31.82 -32.96 17.57
C LEU A 556 30.35 -33.17 17.17
N PRO A 557 29.53 -33.88 17.98
CA PRO A 557 28.12 -34.07 17.65
C PRO A 557 27.35 -32.76 17.88
N LEU A 558 27.18 -31.97 16.81
CA LEU A 558 26.13 -30.96 16.73
C LEU A 558 24.79 -31.66 16.53
N THR A 559 24.28 -32.12 17.67
CA THR A 559 22.86 -32.27 18.05
C THR A 559 21.83 -32.11 16.94
N SER A 560 21.14 -33.21 16.65
CA SER A 560 19.71 -33.26 16.38
C SER A 560 18.98 -32.13 17.14
N ARG A 561 18.43 -31.15 16.41
CA ARG A 561 17.42 -30.24 16.95
C ARG A 561 16.13 -30.49 16.18
N TYR A 562 15.26 -31.29 16.78
CA TYR A 562 13.82 -30.97 16.78
C TYR A 562 13.68 -29.45 16.92
N ARG A 563 13.14 -28.75 15.92
CA ARG A 563 12.85 -27.31 16.06
C ARG A 563 11.87 -27.15 17.21
N LYS A 564 12.37 -26.65 18.34
CA LYS A 564 11.60 -26.41 19.56
C LYS A 564 10.54 -25.34 19.25
N LYS A 565 9.28 -25.63 19.60
CA LYS A 565 8.11 -24.77 19.30
C LYS A 565 8.11 -23.46 20.10
N TYR A 566 8.75 -23.45 21.27
CA TYR A 566 8.83 -22.31 22.18
C TYR A 566 10.26 -22.18 22.74
N ASP A 567 10.73 -20.95 22.85
CA ASP A 567 12.05 -20.60 23.42
C ASP A 567 12.01 -20.54 24.95
N VAL A 568 10.90 -20.04 25.50
CA VAL A 568 10.70 -19.80 26.94
C VAL A 568 9.34 -20.32 27.40
N PHE A 569 9.33 -21.11 28.47
CA PHE A 569 8.13 -21.45 29.23
C PHE A 569 8.01 -20.56 30.47
N ILE A 570 6.84 -19.96 30.70
CA ILE A 570 6.59 -19.13 31.89
C ILE A 570 5.72 -19.92 32.87
N SER A 571 6.33 -20.34 33.97
CA SER A 571 5.65 -20.99 35.10
C SER A 571 5.27 -19.94 36.14
N TYR A 572 4.02 -19.92 36.61
CA TYR A 572 3.54 -18.91 37.56
C TYR A 572 2.39 -19.40 38.43
N ARG A 573 2.24 -18.78 39.60
CA ARG A 573 1.03 -18.96 40.43
C ARG A 573 -0.09 -18.08 39.89
N ARG A 574 -1.24 -18.67 39.53
CA ARG A 574 -2.42 -17.90 39.06
C ARG A 574 -2.88 -16.86 40.07
N GLU A 575 -2.87 -17.23 41.35
CA GLU A 575 -3.16 -16.35 42.46
C GLU A 575 -1.95 -15.42 42.69
N GLY A 576 -2.13 -14.13 42.37
CA GLY A 576 -1.11 -13.08 42.54
C GLY A 576 -0.06 -12.96 41.43
N GLY A 577 0.22 -14.00 40.65
CA GLY A 577 1.28 -14.00 39.62
C GLY A 577 0.82 -13.80 38.17
N SER A 578 -0.48 -13.84 37.90
CA SER A 578 -1.04 -13.81 36.53
C SER A 578 -0.74 -12.52 35.76
N GLN A 579 -0.78 -11.37 36.44
CA GLN A 579 -0.51 -10.06 35.85
C GLN A 579 0.95 -9.94 35.40
N LEU A 580 1.89 -10.27 36.29
CA LEU A 580 3.33 -10.23 36.02
C LEU A 580 3.72 -11.24 34.93
N ALA A 581 3.14 -12.44 34.95
CA ALA A 581 3.42 -13.45 33.94
C ALA A 581 2.90 -13.06 32.53
N SER A 582 1.74 -12.41 32.46
CA SER A 582 1.18 -11.88 31.20
C SER A 582 2.01 -10.71 30.67
N LEU A 583 2.44 -9.80 31.56
CA LEU A 583 3.30 -8.69 31.21
C LEU A 583 4.66 -9.17 30.69
N LEU A 584 5.26 -10.16 31.36
CA LEU A 584 6.51 -10.77 30.94
C LEU A 584 6.41 -11.41 29.56
N LYS A 585 5.31 -12.13 29.28
CA LYS A 585 5.03 -12.70 27.97
C LYS A 585 5.10 -11.64 26.86
N VAL A 586 4.38 -10.52 27.04
CA VAL A 586 4.40 -9.42 26.07
C VAL A 586 5.81 -8.87 25.86
N TYR A 587 6.56 -8.63 26.94
CA TYR A 587 7.92 -8.10 26.86
C TYR A 587 8.92 -9.02 26.14
N LEU A 588 8.77 -10.34 26.28
CA LEU A 588 9.60 -11.33 25.61
C LEU A 588 9.19 -11.50 24.13
N GLU A 589 7.89 -11.49 23.82
CA GLU A 589 7.38 -11.57 22.44
C GLU A 589 7.74 -10.34 21.61
N VAL A 590 7.67 -9.13 22.20
CA VAL A 590 8.14 -7.89 21.55
C VAL A 590 9.62 -7.97 21.20
N ARG A 591 10.43 -8.73 21.96
CA ARG A 591 11.85 -8.94 21.70
C ARG A 591 12.13 -10.15 20.79
N GLY A 592 11.09 -10.71 20.18
CA GLY A 592 11.18 -11.78 19.18
C GLY A 592 11.36 -13.19 19.76
N LEU A 593 11.11 -13.39 21.05
CA LEU A 593 11.17 -14.70 21.70
C LEU A 593 9.81 -15.39 21.68
N SER A 594 9.76 -16.65 21.27
CA SER A 594 8.53 -17.44 21.33
C SER A 594 8.29 -17.91 22.76
N THR A 595 7.20 -17.47 23.37
CA THR A 595 6.91 -17.76 24.79
C THR A 595 5.60 -18.51 24.98
N PHE A 596 5.61 -19.47 25.91
CA PHE A 596 4.42 -20.22 26.30
C PHE A 596 4.01 -19.83 27.72
N LEU A 597 2.74 -19.46 27.88
CA LEU A 597 2.10 -19.09 29.15
C LEU A 597 0.76 -19.82 29.25
N ASP A 598 0.58 -20.62 30.29
CA ASP A 598 -0.68 -21.35 30.52
C ASP A 598 -1.78 -20.41 31.07
N VAL A 599 -2.59 -19.83 30.19
CA VAL A 599 -3.79 -19.05 30.56
C VAL A 599 -5.02 -19.92 30.31
N THR A 600 -5.70 -20.33 31.39
CA THR A 600 -6.68 -21.42 31.44
C THR A 600 -7.84 -21.39 30.44
N SER A 601 -8.09 -22.55 29.83
CA SER A 601 -9.45 -23.11 29.67
C SER A 601 -9.41 -24.59 29.28
N LEU A 602 -8.98 -25.50 30.18
CA LEU A 602 -9.09 -26.94 29.91
C LEU A 602 -9.52 -27.70 31.18
N GLY A 603 -10.76 -28.19 31.16
CA GLY A 603 -11.31 -29.07 32.17
C GLY A 603 -10.74 -30.50 32.08
N GLY A 604 -10.52 -31.11 33.23
CA GLY A 604 -10.58 -32.56 33.47
C GLY A 604 -9.71 -33.49 32.61
N GLY A 605 -8.49 -33.75 33.06
CA GLY A 605 -8.03 -35.15 33.24
C GLY A 605 -7.15 -35.81 32.17
N LYS A 606 -6.86 -35.19 31.02
CA LYS A 606 -5.97 -35.79 29.99
C LYS A 606 -4.90 -34.88 29.37
N PHE A 607 -4.79 -33.61 29.80
CA PHE A 607 -3.80 -32.66 29.26
C PHE A 607 -2.51 -32.55 30.08
N ASP A 608 -2.44 -33.26 31.20
CA ASP A 608 -1.39 -33.16 32.19
C ASP A 608 0.00 -33.54 31.63
N GLU A 609 0.04 -34.51 30.71
CA GLU A 609 1.27 -34.90 30.02
C GLU A 609 1.70 -33.91 28.92
N ALA A 610 0.75 -33.20 28.30
CA ALA A 610 1.05 -32.26 27.22
C ALA A 610 1.80 -31.03 27.74
N LEU A 611 1.42 -30.51 28.92
CA LEU A 611 2.09 -29.37 29.55
C LEU A 611 3.55 -29.73 29.92
N LEU A 612 3.74 -30.89 30.55
CA LEU A 612 5.07 -31.40 30.87
C LEU A 612 5.89 -31.64 29.60
N THR A 613 5.26 -32.13 28.52
CA THR A 613 5.91 -32.31 27.21
C THR A 613 6.40 -30.99 26.63
N VAL A 614 5.63 -29.90 26.75
CA VAL A 614 6.08 -28.56 26.35
C VAL A 614 7.30 -28.12 27.16
N ILE A 615 7.30 -28.34 28.47
CA ILE A 615 8.46 -28.03 29.33
C ILE A 615 9.70 -28.81 28.90
N ARG A 616 9.56 -30.11 28.57
CA ARG A 616 10.69 -30.93 28.05
C ARG A 616 11.24 -30.40 26.72
N GLN A 617 10.39 -29.73 25.94
CA GLN A 617 10.72 -29.20 24.63
C GLN A 617 11.30 -27.78 24.68
N CYS A 618 11.12 -27.04 25.78
CA CYS A 618 11.70 -25.70 25.92
C CYS A 618 13.21 -25.73 26.22
N LEU A 619 13.91 -24.62 25.99
CA LEU A 619 15.31 -24.46 26.42
C LEU A 619 15.39 -23.78 27.79
N ASN A 620 14.47 -22.84 28.04
CA ASN A 620 14.47 -22.04 29.23
C ASN A 620 13.09 -22.03 29.89
N VAL A 621 13.09 -22.01 31.22
CA VAL A 621 11.90 -21.91 32.05
C VAL A 621 12.06 -20.71 32.96
N VAL A 622 11.15 -19.74 32.87
CA VAL A 622 11.09 -18.62 33.80
C VAL A 622 10.00 -18.89 34.82
N VAL A 623 10.35 -18.89 36.10
CA VAL A 623 9.37 -19.05 37.19
C VAL A 623 9.09 -17.72 37.86
N VAL A 624 7.83 -17.28 37.81
CA VAL A 624 7.38 -16.03 38.41
C VAL A 624 7.01 -16.27 39.87
N LEU A 625 7.82 -15.71 40.77
CA LEU A 625 7.71 -15.85 42.22
C LEU A 625 7.12 -14.58 42.82
N THR A 626 5.81 -14.60 43.06
CA THR A 626 5.05 -13.57 43.79
C THR A 626 4.82 -13.98 45.25
N SER A 627 4.29 -13.07 46.09
CA SER A 627 3.96 -13.36 47.48
C SER A 627 3.21 -14.70 47.63
N ASN A 628 3.70 -15.56 48.53
CA ASN A 628 3.13 -16.89 48.82
C ASN A 628 3.08 -17.89 47.64
N SER A 629 3.77 -17.63 46.53
CA SER A 629 3.79 -18.51 45.34
C SER A 629 4.22 -19.95 45.64
N LEU A 630 5.23 -20.13 46.50
CA LEU A 630 5.77 -21.45 46.92
C LEU A 630 5.04 -22.09 48.10
N GLN A 631 4.03 -21.42 48.70
CA GLN A 631 3.43 -21.87 49.97
C GLN A 631 2.82 -23.27 49.88
N ARG A 632 2.18 -23.63 48.76
CA ARG A 632 1.58 -24.96 48.57
C ARG A 632 2.57 -26.05 48.15
N CYS A 633 3.80 -25.66 47.80
CA CYS A 633 4.89 -26.61 47.53
C CYS A 633 5.60 -27.04 48.83
N ILE A 634 5.42 -26.30 49.94
CA ILE A 634 5.99 -26.64 51.24
C ILE A 634 5.36 -27.92 51.77
N GLY A 635 6.18 -28.95 52.01
CA GLY A 635 5.72 -30.24 52.53
C GLY A 635 5.01 -31.15 51.50
N ASP A 636 4.95 -30.77 50.23
CA ASP A 636 4.32 -31.56 49.16
C ASP A 636 5.20 -32.74 48.72
N LYS A 637 5.26 -33.80 49.54
CA LYS A 637 6.06 -34.99 49.26
C LYS A 637 5.50 -35.87 48.13
N ARG A 638 4.26 -35.62 47.70
CA ARG A 638 3.56 -36.41 46.67
C ARG A 638 3.52 -35.72 45.31
N ILE A 639 4.12 -34.52 45.21
CA ILE A 639 4.16 -33.70 44.00
C ILE A 639 2.75 -33.50 43.43
N GLU A 640 1.81 -33.09 44.29
CA GLU A 640 0.42 -32.84 43.91
C GLU A 640 0.23 -31.42 43.35
N ASP A 641 1.09 -30.46 43.73
CA ASP A 641 1.01 -29.09 43.22
C ASP A 641 1.59 -28.96 41.80
N TRP A 642 0.89 -28.22 40.94
CA TRP A 642 1.29 -28.02 39.55
C TRP A 642 2.60 -27.27 39.39
N LEU A 643 2.82 -26.21 40.17
CA LEU A 643 4.07 -25.44 40.15
C LEU A 643 5.24 -26.34 40.57
N HIS A 644 5.00 -27.25 41.53
CA HIS A 644 5.97 -28.26 41.93
C HIS A 644 6.31 -29.23 40.79
N ARG A 645 5.29 -29.79 40.10
CA ARG A 645 5.49 -30.69 38.94
C ARG A 645 6.27 -30.04 37.80
N GLU A 646 5.94 -28.80 37.46
CA GLU A 646 6.59 -28.06 36.37
C GLU A 646 8.07 -27.81 36.65
N LEU A 647 8.39 -27.38 37.88
CA LEU A 647 9.75 -27.07 38.29
C LEU A 647 10.61 -28.33 38.39
N VAL A 648 10.09 -29.43 38.94
CA VAL A 648 10.83 -30.70 38.98
C VAL A 648 11.11 -31.20 37.56
N CYS A 649 10.11 -31.17 36.67
CA CYS A 649 10.28 -31.55 35.27
C CYS A 649 11.33 -30.67 34.54
N ALA A 650 11.36 -29.37 34.84
CA ALA A 650 12.34 -28.44 34.27
C ALA A 650 13.77 -28.72 34.78
N LEU A 651 13.92 -28.96 36.09
CA LEU A 651 15.19 -29.25 36.74
C LEU A 651 15.78 -30.61 36.31
N GLU A 652 14.93 -31.63 36.11
CA GLU A 652 15.35 -32.95 35.63
C GLU A 652 15.79 -32.95 34.15
N ASN A 653 15.23 -32.07 33.31
CA ASN A 653 15.52 -32.01 31.87
C ASN A 653 16.69 -31.08 31.48
N ASN A 654 17.52 -30.65 32.44
CA ASN A 654 18.65 -29.74 32.21
C ASN A 654 18.23 -28.45 31.46
N THR A 655 17.01 -27.96 31.72
CA THR A 655 16.54 -26.66 31.19
C THR A 655 17.07 -25.53 32.07
N THR A 656 17.34 -24.36 31.47
CA THR A 656 17.76 -23.19 32.25
C THR A 656 16.56 -22.64 33.01
N VAL A 657 16.50 -22.89 34.31
CA VAL A 657 15.46 -22.33 35.19
C VAL A 657 15.93 -20.99 35.74
N VAL A 658 15.17 -19.92 35.47
CA VAL A 658 15.48 -18.56 35.97
C VAL A 658 14.33 -18.06 36.86
N PRO A 659 14.56 -17.92 38.19
CA PRO A 659 13.57 -17.33 39.08
C PRO A 659 13.42 -15.82 38.86
N LEU A 660 12.19 -15.35 38.70
CA LEU A 660 11.83 -13.93 38.66
C LEU A 660 11.04 -13.55 39.93
N CYS A 661 11.66 -12.81 40.85
CA CYS A 661 11.08 -12.46 42.14
C CYS A 661 10.38 -11.10 42.09
N ASP A 662 9.10 -11.04 42.44
CA ASP A 662 8.38 -9.79 42.70
C ASP A 662 8.93 -9.11 43.98
N PRO A 663 8.89 -7.77 44.11
CA PRO A 663 9.36 -7.08 45.32
C PRO A 663 8.74 -7.58 46.63
N ASN A 664 7.53 -8.15 46.58
CA ASN A 664 6.82 -8.66 47.76
C ASN A 664 7.06 -10.16 48.01
N PHE A 665 8.00 -10.78 47.30
CA PHE A 665 8.36 -12.19 47.48
C PHE A 665 9.45 -12.36 48.54
N SER A 666 9.28 -13.35 49.41
CA SER A 666 10.28 -13.78 50.38
C SER A 666 10.57 -15.27 50.24
N TRP A 667 11.85 -15.63 50.25
CA TRP A 667 12.27 -17.03 50.15
C TRP A 667 11.89 -17.79 51.42
N PRO A 668 11.20 -18.94 51.32
CA PRO A 668 10.98 -19.82 52.46
C PRO A 668 12.29 -20.49 52.89
N GLN A 669 12.36 -20.98 54.13
CA GLN A 669 13.53 -21.72 54.60
C GLN A 669 13.75 -22.99 53.77
N GLU A 670 14.98 -23.23 53.29
CA GLU A 670 15.34 -24.36 52.40
C GLU A 670 14.92 -25.73 52.97
N LYS A 671 14.93 -25.89 54.30
CA LYS A 671 14.53 -27.13 54.99
C LYS A 671 13.03 -27.46 54.84
N LEU A 672 12.19 -26.45 54.63
CA LEU A 672 10.74 -26.59 54.48
C LEU A 672 10.33 -27.02 53.06
N LEU A 673 11.19 -26.79 52.07
CA LEU A 673 10.96 -27.25 50.71
C LEU A 673 11.32 -28.74 50.55
N PRO A 674 10.54 -29.48 49.73
CA PRO A 674 10.89 -30.82 49.25
C PRO A 674 12.31 -30.89 48.68
N ALA A 675 12.96 -32.06 48.81
CA ALA A 675 14.40 -32.20 48.54
C ALA A 675 14.80 -31.95 47.07
N ASP A 676 13.87 -32.24 46.16
CA ASP A 676 13.89 -31.99 44.71
C ASP A 676 13.82 -30.50 44.35
N LEU A 677 13.05 -29.69 45.09
CA LEU A 677 12.94 -28.24 44.85
C LEU A 677 13.99 -27.37 45.55
N ARG A 678 14.77 -27.91 46.49
CA ARG A 678 15.81 -27.13 47.22
C ARG A 678 16.83 -26.48 46.28
N THR A 679 17.08 -27.10 45.12
CA THR A 679 17.95 -26.59 44.07
C THR A 679 17.50 -25.21 43.58
N LEU A 680 16.19 -24.91 43.58
CA LEU A 680 15.64 -23.62 43.18
C LEU A 680 16.19 -22.44 44.02
N CYS A 681 16.37 -22.63 45.32
CA CYS A 681 16.91 -21.61 46.23
C CYS A 681 18.38 -21.28 45.98
N ARG A 682 19.09 -22.11 45.20
CA ARG A 682 20.51 -21.92 44.86
C ARG A 682 20.71 -21.30 43.48
N LEU A 683 19.63 -21.08 42.71
CA LEU A 683 19.68 -20.47 41.39
C LEU A 683 19.75 -18.94 41.49
N ASN A 684 20.40 -18.32 40.49
CA ASN A 684 20.47 -16.88 40.39
C ASN A 684 19.10 -16.29 40.01
N ALA A 685 18.49 -15.57 40.94
CA ALA A 685 17.22 -14.91 40.73
C ALA A 685 17.37 -13.51 40.11
N VAL A 686 16.38 -13.11 39.30
CA VAL A 686 16.21 -11.75 38.80
C VAL A 686 15.10 -11.09 39.61
N ASN A 687 15.36 -9.92 40.18
CA ASN A 687 14.35 -9.17 40.91
C ASN A 687 13.58 -8.25 39.96
N TRP A 688 12.26 -8.33 40.00
CA TRP A 688 11.37 -7.47 39.23
C TRP A 688 11.36 -6.06 39.81
N SER A 689 11.56 -5.06 38.96
CA SER A 689 11.40 -3.65 39.31
C SER A 689 10.24 -3.08 38.52
N HIS A 690 9.21 -2.60 39.22
CA HIS A 690 8.07 -1.94 38.59
C HIS A 690 8.46 -0.61 37.93
N GLU A 691 9.51 0.06 38.42
CA GLU A 691 10.06 1.31 37.88
C GLU A 691 11.01 1.08 36.68
N TYR A 692 11.79 0.00 36.69
CA TYR A 692 12.83 -0.28 35.69
C TYR A 692 12.57 -1.57 34.90
N GLN A 693 11.35 -1.71 34.37
CA GLN A 693 10.86 -2.95 33.73
C GLN A 693 11.74 -3.42 32.56
N ASP A 694 12.11 -2.51 31.65
CA ASP A 694 12.92 -2.86 30.48
C ASP A 694 14.33 -3.36 30.86
N ALA A 695 14.99 -2.71 31.83
CA ALA A 695 16.31 -3.10 32.30
C ALA A 695 16.28 -4.48 33.01
N THR A 696 15.20 -4.76 33.75
CA THR A 696 14.97 -6.08 34.34
C THR A 696 14.80 -7.16 33.27
N VAL A 697 14.03 -6.89 32.21
CA VAL A 697 13.81 -7.85 31.11
C VAL A 697 15.10 -8.09 30.32
N GLU A 698 15.90 -7.05 30.04
CA GLU A 698 17.21 -7.22 29.39
C GLU A 698 18.16 -8.08 30.22
N ARG A 699 18.17 -7.86 31.55
CA ARG A 699 18.92 -8.71 32.46
C ARG A 699 18.42 -10.15 32.38
N LEU A 700 17.10 -10.36 32.42
CA LEU A 700 16.50 -11.69 32.31
C LEU A 700 16.93 -12.40 31.01
N ILE A 701 16.90 -11.72 29.85
CA ILE A 701 17.31 -12.30 28.56
C ILE A 701 18.77 -12.75 28.57
N LYS A 702 19.67 -12.01 29.23
CA LYS A 702 21.08 -12.44 29.40
C LYS A 702 21.20 -13.75 30.17
N PHE A 703 20.36 -13.97 31.19
CA PHE A 703 20.33 -15.23 31.94
C PHE A 703 19.74 -16.41 31.14
N LEU A 704 18.93 -16.13 30.12
CA LEU A 704 18.35 -17.16 29.24
C LEU A 704 19.33 -17.65 28.16
N ASN A 705 20.56 -17.09 28.08
CA ASN A 705 21.59 -17.43 27.07
C ASN A 705 21.08 -17.39 25.61
N LEU A 706 20.10 -16.54 25.32
CA LEU A 706 19.54 -16.37 23.97
C LEU A 706 20.22 -15.17 23.28
N THR A 707 20.75 -15.38 22.08
CA THR A 707 21.20 -14.28 21.21
C THR A 707 19.98 -13.60 20.60
N PRO A 708 19.74 -12.29 20.85
CA PRO A 708 18.63 -11.59 20.23
C PRO A 708 18.85 -11.57 18.71
N VAL A 709 17.96 -12.21 17.95
CA VAL A 709 17.90 -12.04 16.50
C VAL A 709 17.45 -10.61 16.26
N THR A 710 18.37 -9.76 15.82
CA THR A 710 18.09 -8.37 15.42
C THR A 710 17.28 -8.39 14.12
N ARG A 711 15.98 -8.69 14.21
CA ARG A 711 15.02 -8.16 13.23
C ARG A 711 14.92 -6.67 13.52
N ARG A 712 15.36 -5.82 12.60
CA ARG A 712 15.16 -4.37 12.66
C ARG A 712 13.66 -4.10 12.92
N MET A 713 13.33 -3.72 14.16
CA MET A 713 11.99 -3.29 14.53
C MET A 713 11.88 -1.79 14.31
N SER A 714 11.24 -1.43 13.20
CA SER A 714 10.56 -0.14 13.05
C SER A 714 9.22 -0.19 13.78
N MET A 715 9.22 -0.10 15.12
CA MET A 715 8.04 0.26 15.92
C MET A 715 8.37 0.27 17.44
N VAL A 716 9.18 1.22 17.92
CA VAL A 716 9.08 1.71 19.32
C VAL A 716 9.49 3.18 19.35
N LYS A 717 8.52 4.09 19.12
CA LYS A 717 8.65 5.51 19.50
C LYS A 717 7.32 6.16 19.91
N CYS A 718 6.30 5.36 20.26
CA CYS A 718 4.98 5.88 20.63
C CYS A 718 4.56 5.64 22.08
N LEU A 719 5.44 5.18 22.98
CA LEU A 719 5.09 4.96 24.40
C LEU A 719 5.84 5.86 25.39
N SER A 720 6.65 6.81 24.95
CA SER A 720 7.35 7.76 25.84
C SER A 720 6.74 9.17 25.87
N THR A 721 5.50 9.36 25.42
CA THR A 721 4.87 10.70 25.34
C THR A 721 3.51 10.80 26.04
N ILE A 722 3.14 9.84 26.89
CA ILE A 722 1.86 9.89 27.66
C ILE A 722 2.10 10.07 29.17
N SER A 723 3.33 10.34 29.62
CA SER A 723 3.62 10.60 31.04
C SER A 723 4.22 11.97 31.34
N ASN A 724 3.88 12.99 30.56
CA ASN A 724 4.12 14.40 30.90
C ASN A 724 3.02 15.28 30.27
N SER A 725 1.84 15.21 30.86
CA SER A 725 0.82 16.28 30.86
C SER A 725 -0.08 16.10 32.06
#